data_AF-A0A3D0NVY2-F1
#
_entry.id   AF-A0A3D0NVY2-F1
#
_cell.length_a   1.000
_cell.length_b   1.000
_cell.length_c   1.000
_cell.angle_alpha   90.00
_cell.angle_beta   90.00
_cell.angle_gamma   90.00
#
_symmetry.space_group_name_H-M   'P 1'
#
loop_
_entity.id
_entity.type
_entity.pdbx_description
1 polymer ?
#
loop_
_entity_poly.entity_id
_entity_poly.type
_entity_poly.pdbx_seq_one_letter_code
_entity_poly.pdbx_strand_id
1 'polypeptide(L)'
;GKTTLFNQLTGANQHVGNFPGVTVDRKDGVIRGYPKTVITDLPGIYSMSPYTEEEIVSRNFVLEQKPKAIINIVDATNIERNLYLTMQLLEMDIPMVVALNIMDEVTANGGSVDINTLEHLLGVPVVPISAAKNQGVDELVKHAIHIAHYQEKPSRQDFCRSEDHNGALHRCLHAVIHLIENKAAAVNLPIRFAASKVVEGDKLILEKLSLSAHEKDVLEHIIRQMEEECGLDRNAAIADMRFSFIQRVCQQTVVKPSESKQHKRSERMDKLLTGKFTAIPMFLLIMIIMFWLTFDVIGGNLQNLMETGINTLSDLAREWMESANVNEVLTGLIIDGIFAGVGSVLTFLPIIITLFLFLSLLEDSGYLARVAFFMDKLLRKIGLSGRSIVPLLIGFGCTVPAVMATRTLPSERDRKMTILLTPFMSCSAKLPIYAFFVEAFFPAYQWLIIAGLYVLSIVVGILIALVYKKTLFKGEAVPFVMELPNYRLPGVKNVLLLLWDKAKDFLQRAFTVIFIATIVVWFLQHFDYRFNMIGDADAQNSILAMIAGWMAPLFAPIGLNDWRIVTALISGFIAKESVVSTLQILYGTGLTVAMTSLTAIALLVFSLLYTPCVAAIASVRRELGRKWAVCLVLWQCAVAWAVTLTAYLIGMACGG
;
A
#
# COMPACT_ATOMS: atom_id res chain seq x y z
N GLY A 1 17.62 8.19 7.23
CA GLY A 1 17.57 6.97 8.07
C GLY A 1 16.99 7.20 9.46
N LYS A 2 15.74 7.66 9.58
CA LYS A 2 15.06 7.96 10.85
C LYS A 2 14.84 6.71 11.70
N THR A 3 14.19 5.69 11.14
CA THR A 3 13.92 4.42 11.82
C THR A 3 15.21 3.73 12.28
N THR A 4 16.28 3.81 11.48
CA THR A 4 17.59 3.27 11.85
C THR A 4 18.15 3.97 13.08
N LEU A 5 18.11 5.31 13.12
CA LEU A 5 18.57 6.06 14.29
C LEU A 5 17.70 5.79 15.52
N PHE A 6 16.37 5.78 15.37
CA PHE A 6 15.44 5.47 16.46
C PHE A 6 15.75 4.10 17.10
N ASN A 7 15.98 3.07 16.28
CA ASN A 7 16.35 1.74 16.75
C ASN A 7 17.69 1.72 17.49
N GLN A 8 18.68 2.52 17.06
CA GLN A 8 19.95 2.64 17.78
C GLN A 8 19.77 3.30 19.14
N LEU A 9 18.95 4.36 19.21
CA LEU A 9 18.68 5.12 20.42
C LEU A 9 17.91 4.33 21.48
N THR A 10 16.89 3.57 21.08
CA THR A 10 15.96 2.90 22.02
C THR A 10 16.23 1.41 22.19
N GLY A 11 16.85 0.76 21.21
CA GLY A 11 16.95 -0.71 21.18
C GLY A 11 15.57 -1.38 21.13
N ALA A 12 15.41 -2.47 21.89
CA ALA A 12 14.18 -3.25 21.98
C ALA A 12 13.06 -2.60 22.84
N ASN A 13 13.35 -1.50 23.54
CA ASN A 13 12.41 -0.85 24.45
C ASN A 13 11.53 0.16 23.70
N GLN A 14 10.75 -0.33 22.75
CA GLN A 14 9.85 0.46 21.92
C GLN A 14 8.40 0.06 22.17
N HIS A 15 7.52 1.04 22.26
CA HIS A 15 6.08 0.84 22.29
C HIS A 15 5.48 1.37 20.97
N VAL A 16 4.71 0.52 20.29
CA VAL A 16 4.03 0.87 19.03
C VAL A 16 2.54 1.00 19.29
N GLY A 17 1.98 2.17 19.00
CA GLY A 17 0.54 2.46 19.03
C GLY A 17 0.15 3.30 17.82
N ASN A 18 -1.02 3.96 17.89
CA ASN A 18 -1.49 4.90 16.87
C ASN A 18 -1.66 6.30 17.46
N PHE A 19 -1.50 7.34 16.64
CA PHE A 19 -1.91 8.68 17.02
C PHE A 19 -3.44 8.75 17.21
N PRO A 20 -3.95 9.55 18.17
CA PRO A 20 -5.39 9.63 18.41
C PRO A 20 -6.18 10.05 17.16
N GLY A 21 -7.21 9.27 16.82
CA GLY A 21 -8.15 9.60 15.75
C GLY A 21 -7.65 9.36 14.31
N VAL A 22 -6.46 8.79 14.12
CA VAL A 22 -5.88 8.53 12.79
C VAL A 22 -5.24 7.15 12.72
N THR A 23 -5.04 6.61 11.51
CA THR A 23 -4.37 5.32 11.29
C THR A 23 -2.85 5.43 11.18
N VAL A 24 -2.27 6.53 11.67
CA VAL A 24 -0.83 6.80 11.60
C VAL A 24 -0.14 6.18 12.82
N ASP A 25 0.86 5.34 12.56
CA ASP A 25 1.65 4.67 13.60
C ASP A 25 2.39 5.69 14.47
N ARG A 26 2.40 5.47 15.79
CA ARG A 26 3.17 6.20 16.79
C ARG A 26 4.14 5.24 17.48
N LYS A 27 5.44 5.55 17.45
CA LYS A 27 6.47 4.77 18.16
C LYS A 27 7.13 5.61 19.23
N ASP A 28 7.04 5.16 20.47
CA ASP A 28 7.68 5.79 21.61
C ASP A 28 8.76 4.85 22.17
N GLY A 29 9.85 5.41 22.67
CA GLY A 29 10.91 4.63 23.33
C GLY A 29 11.73 5.48 24.27
N VAL A 30 12.50 4.83 25.15
CA VAL A 30 13.40 5.52 26.09
C VAL A 30 14.81 5.48 25.53
N ILE A 31 15.53 6.62 25.55
CA ILE A 31 16.92 6.66 25.10
C ILE A 31 17.79 5.83 26.04
N ARG A 32 18.61 4.94 25.48
CA ARG A 32 19.55 4.11 26.23
C ARG A 32 20.50 4.96 27.07
N GLY A 33 20.65 4.60 28.34
CA GLY A 33 21.46 5.36 29.30
C GLY A 33 20.74 6.56 29.94
N TYR A 34 19.55 6.93 29.47
CA TYR A 34 18.81 8.11 29.94
C TYR A 34 17.33 7.79 30.26
N PRO A 35 17.04 7.16 31.41
CA PRO A 35 15.73 6.58 31.72
C PRO A 35 14.57 7.58 31.79
N LYS A 36 14.85 8.89 31.92
CA LYS A 36 13.84 9.97 31.97
C LYS A 36 13.69 10.71 30.63
N THR A 37 14.15 10.13 29.53
CA THR A 37 14.08 10.74 28.20
C THR A 37 13.28 9.86 27.25
N VAL A 38 12.01 10.23 27.05
CA VAL A 38 11.13 9.58 26.07
C VAL A 38 11.33 10.26 24.73
N ILE A 39 11.62 9.46 23.71
CA ILE A 39 11.69 9.89 22.32
C ILE A 39 10.47 9.34 21.57
N THR A 40 9.77 10.22 20.87
CA THR A 40 8.62 9.88 20.01
C THR A 40 9.06 10.00 18.56
N ASP A 41 8.90 8.93 17.80
CA ASP A 41 9.15 8.89 16.37
C ASP A 41 7.96 9.48 15.62
N LEU A 42 8.13 10.66 15.03
CA LEU A 42 7.12 11.29 14.19
C LEU A 42 7.14 10.72 12.77
N PRO A 43 6.00 10.67 12.06
CA PRO A 43 5.96 10.36 10.64
C PRO A 43 6.98 11.17 9.82
N GLY A 44 7.57 10.56 8.81
CA GLY A 44 8.52 11.26 7.94
C GLY A 44 7.77 12.24 7.04
N ILE A 45 8.04 13.54 7.20
CA ILE A 45 7.37 14.61 6.47
C ILE A 45 8.37 15.43 5.65
N TYR A 46 7.90 16.07 4.58
CA TYR A 46 8.72 16.98 3.77
C TYR A 46 8.45 18.45 4.11
N SER A 47 7.27 18.74 4.65
CA SER A 47 6.88 20.08 5.05
C SER A 47 5.88 20.03 6.22
N MET A 48 5.70 21.17 6.88
CA MET A 48 4.70 21.43 7.92
C MET A 48 3.41 21.99 7.30
N SER A 49 3.12 21.64 6.05
CA SER A 49 1.91 22.05 5.33
C SER A 49 0.82 20.98 5.51
N PRO A 50 -0.47 21.30 5.39
CA PRO A 50 -1.55 20.34 5.66
C PRO A 50 -1.93 19.49 4.43
N TYR A 51 -0.98 18.89 3.70
CA TYR A 51 -1.31 18.11 2.50
C TYR A 51 -1.58 16.63 2.78
N THR A 52 -0.91 16.06 3.79
CA THR A 52 -1.10 14.67 4.20
C THR A 52 -1.49 14.55 5.68
N GLU A 53 -2.14 13.45 6.05
CA GLU A 53 -2.43 13.16 7.47
C GLU A 53 -1.16 13.11 8.31
N GLU A 54 -0.07 12.57 7.76
CA GLU A 54 1.24 12.51 8.42
C GLU A 54 1.79 13.91 8.74
N GLU A 55 1.69 14.85 7.80
CA GLU A 55 2.10 16.25 8.01
C GLU A 55 1.22 16.94 9.05
N ILE A 56 -0.10 16.73 8.99
CA ILE A 56 -1.05 17.29 9.95
C ILE A 56 -0.77 16.76 11.36
N VAL A 57 -0.56 15.46 11.52
CA VAL A 57 -0.29 14.79 12.80
C VAL A 57 1.03 15.27 13.39
N SER A 58 2.11 15.26 12.60
CA SER A 58 3.42 15.75 13.04
C SER A 58 3.36 17.21 13.47
N ARG A 59 2.70 18.07 12.68
CA ARG A 59 2.54 19.48 13.00
C ARG A 59 1.74 19.71 14.28
N ASN A 60 0.58 19.07 14.40
CA ASN A 60 -0.27 19.23 15.58
C ASN A 60 0.43 18.69 16.83
N PHE A 61 1.13 17.55 16.71
CA PHE A 61 1.92 17.02 17.81
C PHE A 61 2.94 18.04 18.30
N VAL A 62 3.72 18.66 17.41
CA VAL A 62 4.74 19.61 17.84
C VAL A 62 4.14 20.90 18.43
N LEU A 63 3.04 21.41 17.83
CA LEU A 63 2.37 22.62 18.33
C LEU A 63 1.63 22.40 19.67
N GLU A 64 1.01 21.24 19.86
CA GLU A 64 0.15 20.96 21.02
C GLU A 64 0.92 20.30 22.18
N GLN A 65 1.76 19.29 21.89
CA GLN A 65 2.53 18.58 22.93
C GLN A 65 3.78 19.34 23.35
N LYS A 66 4.29 20.26 22.51
CA LYS A 66 5.46 21.10 22.77
C LYS A 66 6.65 20.30 23.31
N PRO A 67 7.27 19.45 22.47
CA PRO A 67 8.41 18.64 22.88
C PRO A 67 9.54 19.52 23.42
N LYS A 68 10.27 19.02 24.43
CA LYS A 68 11.38 19.75 25.05
C LYS A 68 12.55 20.00 24.11
N ALA A 69 12.73 19.12 23.12
CA ALA A 69 13.71 19.28 22.06
C ALA A 69 13.30 18.45 20.83
N ILE A 70 13.83 18.82 19.68
CA ILE A 70 13.65 18.15 18.39
C ILE A 70 15.01 17.61 17.91
N ILE A 71 15.05 16.33 17.56
CA ILE A 71 16.17 15.76 16.79
C ILE A 71 15.73 15.76 15.32
N ASN A 72 16.24 16.73 14.56
CA ASN A 72 15.92 16.86 13.15
C ASN A 72 16.94 16.09 12.31
N ILE A 73 16.50 15.06 11.59
CA ILE A 73 17.40 14.17 10.85
C ILE A 73 17.44 14.62 9.39
N VAL A 74 18.60 15.09 8.95
CA VAL A 74 18.83 15.60 7.59
C VAL A 74 19.69 14.59 6.84
N ASP A 75 19.25 14.19 5.64
CA ASP A 75 20.08 13.37 4.75
C ASP A 75 21.18 14.23 4.10
N ALA A 76 22.44 13.94 4.42
CA ALA A 76 23.59 14.68 3.92
C ALA A 76 23.77 14.58 2.40
N THR A 77 23.26 13.51 1.77
CA THR A 77 23.34 13.33 0.30
C THR A 77 22.39 14.24 -0.46
N ASN A 78 21.30 14.67 0.19
CA ASN A 78 20.27 15.56 -0.37
C ASN A 78 19.93 16.69 0.60
N ILE A 79 20.98 17.37 1.08
CA ILE A 79 20.91 18.36 2.15
C ILE A 79 20.00 19.54 1.79
N GLU A 80 20.06 20.06 0.56
CA GLU A 80 19.25 21.20 0.10
C GLU A 80 17.76 20.92 0.28
N ARG A 81 17.28 19.75 -0.14
CA ARG A 81 15.87 19.40 -0.01
C ARG A 81 15.46 19.18 1.45
N ASN A 82 16.32 18.55 2.25
CA ASN A 82 16.01 18.24 3.64
C ASN A 82 16.00 19.50 4.52
N LEU A 83 16.84 20.49 4.21
CA LEU A 83 16.86 21.77 4.94
C LEU A 83 15.56 22.58 4.79
N TYR A 84 14.71 22.27 3.80
CA TYR A 84 13.41 22.91 3.67
C TYR A 84 12.51 22.68 4.90
N LEU A 85 12.45 21.44 5.40
CA LEU A 85 11.75 21.13 6.65
C LEU A 85 12.46 21.78 7.84
N THR A 86 13.80 21.72 7.88
CA THR A 86 14.61 22.34 8.94
C THR A 86 14.25 23.81 9.14
N MET A 87 14.09 24.57 8.06
CA MET A 87 13.70 25.98 8.12
C MET A 87 12.34 26.17 8.80
N GLN A 88 11.34 25.37 8.43
CA GLN A 88 10.02 25.44 9.05
C GLN A 88 10.05 25.03 10.53
N LEU A 89 10.91 24.08 10.90
CA LEU A 89 11.06 23.68 12.29
C LEU A 89 11.77 24.74 13.13
N LEU A 90 12.73 25.47 12.55
CA LEU A 90 13.41 26.59 13.21
C LEU A 90 12.44 27.74 13.51
N GLU A 91 11.46 27.99 12.62
CA GLU A 91 10.40 28.99 12.85
C GLU A 91 9.52 28.68 14.09
N MET A 92 9.51 27.43 14.57
CA MET A 92 8.72 27.01 15.74
C MET A 92 9.36 27.35 17.09
N ASP A 93 10.60 27.84 17.13
CA ASP A 93 11.26 28.30 18.36
C ASP A 93 11.35 27.23 19.48
N ILE A 94 11.52 25.96 19.08
CA ILE A 94 11.72 24.81 19.98
C ILE A 94 13.20 24.40 19.91
N PRO A 95 13.86 24.06 21.05
CA PRO A 95 15.23 23.55 21.06
C PRO A 95 15.42 22.43 20.04
N MET A 96 16.46 22.51 19.20
CA MET A 96 16.69 21.56 18.12
C MET A 96 18.16 21.23 17.95
N VAL A 97 18.44 19.97 17.63
CA VAL A 97 19.74 19.52 17.09
C VAL A 97 19.52 18.92 15.72
N VAL A 98 20.40 19.26 14.77
CA VAL A 98 20.40 18.68 13.42
C VAL A 98 21.32 17.48 13.38
N ALA A 99 20.77 16.30 13.17
CA ALA A 99 21.50 15.06 12.92
C ALA A 99 21.74 14.90 11.42
N LEU A 100 22.92 15.31 10.96
CA LEU A 100 23.31 15.21 9.56
C LEU A 100 23.75 13.78 9.24
N ASN A 101 22.85 12.97 8.68
CA ASN A 101 22.98 11.52 8.55
C ASN A 101 23.49 11.10 7.17
N ILE A 102 24.02 9.88 7.08
CA ILE A 102 24.62 9.30 5.86
C ILE A 102 25.90 10.06 5.44
N MET A 103 26.63 10.61 6.43
CA MET A 103 27.92 11.28 6.18
C MET A 103 29.00 10.34 5.63
N ASP A 104 28.87 9.03 5.87
CA ASP A 104 29.79 8.04 5.33
C ASP A 104 29.66 7.86 3.81
N GLU A 105 28.49 8.11 3.23
CA GLU A 105 28.31 8.11 1.76
C GLU A 105 28.82 9.40 1.14
N VAL A 106 28.57 10.55 1.78
CA VAL A 106 29.08 11.85 1.32
C VAL A 106 30.60 11.83 1.25
N THR A 107 31.26 11.37 2.33
CA THR A 107 32.73 11.26 2.39
C THR A 107 33.29 10.22 1.42
N ALA A 108 32.63 9.05 1.28
CA ALA A 108 33.05 8.02 0.33
C ALA A 108 32.95 8.48 -1.15
N ASN A 109 32.05 9.40 -1.47
CA ASN A 109 31.90 9.99 -2.81
C ASN A 109 32.73 11.27 -3.02
N GLY A 110 33.63 11.59 -2.08
CA GLY A 110 34.54 12.74 -2.15
C GLY A 110 33.87 14.08 -1.84
N GLY A 111 32.66 14.08 -1.27
CA GLY A 111 32.02 15.28 -0.74
C GLY A 111 32.40 15.53 0.72
N SER A 112 32.19 16.76 1.18
CA SER A 112 32.39 17.14 2.57
C SER A 112 31.39 18.23 2.97
N VAL A 113 31.16 18.37 4.27
CA VAL A 113 30.33 19.43 4.84
C VAL A 113 31.10 20.11 5.97
N ASP A 114 31.23 21.43 5.91
CA ASP A 114 31.77 22.23 6.99
C ASP A 114 30.71 22.40 8.09
N ILE A 115 30.79 21.53 9.09
CA ILE A 115 29.83 21.44 10.19
C ILE A 115 29.81 22.70 11.04
N ASN A 116 30.96 23.29 11.34
CA ASN A 116 31.05 24.46 12.21
C ASN A 116 30.39 25.69 11.56
N THR A 117 30.67 25.89 10.27
CA THR A 117 30.04 26.97 9.51
C THR A 117 28.54 26.72 9.34
N LEU A 118 28.12 25.48 9.11
CA LEU A 118 26.71 25.11 9.01
C LEU A 118 25.95 25.33 10.32
N GLU A 119 26.54 24.97 11.46
CA GLU A 119 26.00 25.22 12.79
C GLU A 119 25.83 26.72 13.06
N HIS A 120 26.84 27.53 12.76
CA HIS A 120 26.75 28.98 12.90
C HIS A 120 25.65 29.59 12.01
N LEU A 121 25.56 29.14 10.75
CA LEU A 121 24.56 29.64 9.80
C LEU A 121 23.14 29.19 10.14
N LEU A 122 22.93 27.98 10.64
CA LEU A 122 21.60 27.50 11.04
C LEU A 122 21.20 27.97 12.45
N GLY A 123 22.17 28.32 13.30
CA GLY A 123 21.92 28.80 14.65
C GLY A 123 21.46 27.71 15.63
N VAL A 124 21.74 26.45 15.30
CA VAL A 124 21.45 25.25 16.10
C VAL A 124 22.58 24.24 15.97
N PRO A 125 22.85 23.41 17.00
CA PRO A 125 23.90 22.40 16.93
C PRO A 125 23.71 21.43 15.76
N VAL A 126 24.80 21.14 15.03
CA VAL A 126 24.79 20.21 13.90
C VAL A 126 25.78 19.07 14.17
N VAL A 127 25.29 17.83 14.21
CA VAL A 127 26.11 16.66 14.49
C VAL A 127 26.15 15.74 13.27
N PRO A 128 27.34 15.49 12.67
CA PRO A 128 27.48 14.52 11.59
C PRO A 128 27.41 13.09 12.13
N ILE A 129 26.54 12.26 11.54
CA ILE A 129 26.35 10.87 11.96
C ILE A 129 26.32 9.89 10.79
N SER A 130 26.61 8.63 11.11
CA SER A 130 26.20 7.48 10.29
C SER A 130 25.44 6.51 11.18
N ALA A 131 24.10 6.59 11.13
CA ALA A 131 23.24 5.76 11.97
C ALA A 131 23.40 4.25 11.69
N ALA A 132 23.72 3.88 10.45
CA ALA A 132 23.94 2.48 10.07
C ALA A 132 25.25 1.92 10.66
N LYS A 133 26.29 2.76 10.80
CA LYS A 133 27.60 2.40 11.36
C LYS A 133 27.72 2.73 12.85
N ASN A 134 26.67 3.27 13.47
CA ASN A 134 26.66 3.76 14.84
C ASN A 134 27.78 4.79 15.15
N GLN A 135 28.06 5.69 14.20
CA GLN A 135 29.08 6.74 14.33
C GLN A 135 28.41 8.10 14.62
N GLY A 136 28.94 8.87 15.58
CA GLY A 136 28.41 10.19 15.98
C GLY A 136 27.10 10.16 16.78
N VAL A 137 26.51 8.98 17.00
CA VAL A 137 25.22 8.84 17.69
C VAL A 137 25.31 9.26 19.17
N ASP A 138 26.38 8.88 19.87
CA ASP A 138 26.55 9.24 21.28
C ASP A 138 26.73 10.76 21.48
N GLU A 139 27.41 11.42 20.55
CA GLU A 139 27.57 12.87 20.54
C GLU A 139 26.25 13.60 20.28
N LEU A 140 25.46 13.08 19.33
CA LEU A 140 24.12 13.59 19.04
C LEU A 140 23.21 13.50 20.29
N VAL A 141 23.24 12.37 21.00
CA VAL A 141 22.43 12.18 22.21
C VAL A 141 22.82 13.18 23.30
N LYS A 142 24.12 13.39 23.51
CA LYS A 142 24.61 14.37 24.49
C LYS A 142 24.11 15.78 24.18
N HIS A 143 24.22 16.23 22.92
CA HIS A 143 23.72 17.54 22.50
C HIS A 143 22.20 17.63 22.62
N ALA A 144 21.45 16.62 22.16
CA ALA A 144 20.00 16.58 22.25
C ALA A 144 19.50 16.70 23.70
N ILE A 145 20.17 16.03 24.64
CA ILE A 145 19.81 16.08 26.06
C ILE A 145 20.22 17.41 26.69
N HIS A 146 21.38 17.95 26.31
CA HIS A 146 21.84 19.26 26.76
C HIS A 146 20.85 20.35 26.40
N ILE A 147 20.48 20.48 25.11
CA ILE A 147 19.51 21.49 24.66
C ILE A 147 18.12 21.25 25.28
N ALA A 148 17.72 20.00 25.50
CA ALA A 148 16.44 19.67 26.15
C ALA A 148 16.44 20.03 27.64
N HIS A 149 17.60 19.92 28.32
CA HIS A 149 17.72 20.23 29.73
C HIS A 149 17.76 21.74 29.98
N TYR A 150 18.60 22.45 29.22
CA TYR A 150 18.78 23.90 29.36
C TYR A 150 17.76 24.73 28.56
N GLN A 151 16.93 24.07 27.73
CA GLN A 151 15.95 24.73 26.85
C GLN A 151 16.61 25.77 25.94
N GLU A 152 17.78 25.44 25.38
CA GLU A 152 18.53 26.28 24.44
C GLU A 152 17.78 26.36 23.10
N LYS A 153 17.13 27.50 22.87
CA LYS A 153 16.34 27.74 21.66
C LYS A 153 17.23 28.07 20.46
N PRO A 154 16.73 27.86 19.23
CA PRO A 154 17.41 28.32 18.02
C PRO A 154 17.76 29.80 18.09
N SER A 155 18.90 30.17 17.53
CA SER A 155 19.28 31.57 17.42
C SER A 155 18.23 32.34 16.60
N ARG A 156 17.85 33.54 17.04
CA ARG A 156 16.96 34.39 16.24
C ARG A 156 17.69 34.83 14.97
N GLN A 157 17.23 34.30 13.84
CA GLN A 157 17.74 34.64 12.52
C GLN A 157 16.60 35.10 11.63
N ASP A 158 16.91 36.02 10.72
CA ASP A 158 15.95 36.46 9.72
C ASP A 158 16.26 35.81 8.36
N PHE A 159 15.34 34.97 7.90
CA PHE A 159 15.51 34.27 6.62
C PHE A 159 15.25 35.17 5.42
N CYS A 160 14.45 36.24 5.58
CA CYS A 160 14.17 37.20 4.53
C CYS A 160 15.18 38.35 4.58
N ARG A 161 15.96 38.53 3.51
CA ARG A 161 16.84 39.71 3.39
C ARG A 161 16.07 40.92 2.89
N SER A 162 16.52 42.09 3.31
CA SER A 162 16.06 43.38 2.77
C SER A 162 16.48 43.62 1.31
N GLU A 163 17.45 42.85 0.82
CA GLU A 163 18.02 42.96 -0.53
C GLU A 163 17.29 42.08 -1.56
N ASP A 164 16.65 40.99 -1.13
CA ASP A 164 15.97 40.04 -2.01
C ASP A 164 14.64 40.67 -2.50
N HIS A 165 14.41 40.67 -3.82
CA HIS A 165 13.19 41.23 -4.45
C HIS A 165 12.78 42.60 -3.90
N ASN A 166 13.75 43.54 -3.82
CA ASN A 166 13.57 44.89 -3.25
C ASN A 166 13.07 44.90 -1.79
N GLY A 167 13.25 43.81 -1.04
CA GLY A 167 12.81 43.66 0.33
C GLY A 167 11.29 43.56 0.50
N ALA A 168 10.54 43.26 -0.57
CA ALA A 168 9.07 43.19 -0.55
C ALA A 168 8.57 42.18 0.48
N LEU A 169 9.08 40.94 0.42
CA LEU A 169 8.71 39.88 1.37
C LEU A 169 9.19 40.18 2.79
N HIS A 170 10.37 40.79 2.93
CA HIS A 170 10.88 41.21 4.23
C HIS A 170 9.93 42.23 4.89
N ARG A 171 9.55 43.29 4.18
CA ARG A 171 8.56 44.26 4.67
C ARG A 171 7.22 43.60 5.01
N CYS A 172 6.74 42.72 4.14
CA CYS A 172 5.49 41.98 4.35
C CYS A 172 5.53 41.16 5.64
N LEU A 173 6.51 40.28 5.81
CA LEU A 173 6.62 39.41 6.98
C LEU A 173 6.75 40.20 8.28
N HIS A 174 7.58 41.24 8.31
CA HIS A 174 7.76 42.07 9.51
C HIS A 174 6.52 42.89 9.85
N ALA A 175 5.81 43.41 8.85
CA ALA A 175 4.51 44.07 9.08
C ALA A 175 3.47 43.11 9.65
N VAL A 176 3.38 41.89 9.09
CA VAL A 176 2.46 40.84 9.56
C VAL A 176 2.80 40.43 11.01
N ILE A 177 4.09 40.26 11.33
CA ILE A 177 4.57 39.94 12.69
C ILE A 177 4.04 40.95 13.69
N HIS A 178 4.22 42.25 13.43
CA HIS A 178 3.74 43.31 14.33
C HIS A 178 2.22 43.34 14.46
N LEU A 179 1.48 43.01 13.40
CA LEU A 179 0.02 42.96 13.44
C LEU A 179 -0.51 41.82 14.31
N ILE A 180 0.14 40.63 14.27
CA ILE A 180 -0.38 39.41 14.92
C ILE A 180 0.27 39.08 16.25
N GLU A 181 1.35 39.77 16.66
CA GLU A 181 2.20 39.43 17.82
C GLU A 181 1.39 39.15 19.09
N ASN A 182 0.50 40.05 19.48
CA ASN A 182 -0.32 39.90 20.70
C ASN A 182 -1.25 38.68 20.63
N LYS A 183 -1.82 38.38 19.46
CA LYS A 183 -2.73 37.26 19.26
C LYS A 183 -1.99 35.92 19.20
N ALA A 184 -0.84 35.90 18.52
CA ALA A 184 0.04 34.73 18.49
C ALA A 184 0.53 34.39 19.91
N ALA A 185 0.93 35.39 20.69
CA ALA A 185 1.31 35.20 22.09
C ALA A 185 0.15 34.68 22.95
N ALA A 186 -1.07 35.20 22.77
CA ALA A 186 -2.26 34.75 23.51
C ALA A 186 -2.61 33.27 23.26
N VAL A 187 -2.38 32.78 22.05
CA VAL A 187 -2.61 31.37 21.66
C VAL A 187 -1.33 30.54 21.80
N ASN A 188 -0.26 31.13 22.33
CA ASN A 188 1.03 30.48 22.58
C ASN A 188 1.64 29.84 21.31
N LEU A 189 1.49 30.53 20.18
CA LEU A 189 2.08 30.19 18.89
C LEU A 189 3.38 30.96 18.66
N PRO A 190 4.44 30.32 18.11
CA PRO A 190 5.65 31.01 17.69
C PRO A 190 5.32 32.07 16.64
N ILE A 191 5.66 33.33 16.92
CA ILE A 191 5.21 34.49 16.14
C ILE A 191 5.69 34.41 14.69
N ARG A 192 6.95 34.01 14.47
CA ARG A 192 7.54 33.89 13.13
C ARG A 192 6.86 32.81 12.30
N PHE A 193 6.62 31.64 12.89
CA PHE A 193 5.85 30.56 12.25
C PHE A 193 4.42 31.01 11.92
N ALA A 194 3.74 31.67 12.85
CA ALA A 194 2.40 32.18 12.64
C ALA A 194 2.35 33.19 11.48
N ALA A 195 3.30 34.13 11.42
CA ALA A 195 3.37 35.13 10.36
C ALA A 195 3.59 34.49 8.98
N SER A 196 4.55 33.58 8.87
CA SER A 196 4.82 32.83 7.63
C SER A 196 3.58 32.07 7.15
N LYS A 197 2.88 31.38 8.07
CA LYS A 197 1.65 30.62 7.75
C LYS A 197 0.45 31.50 7.41
N VAL A 198 0.33 32.68 8.02
CA VAL A 198 -0.70 33.67 7.69
C VAL A 198 -0.48 34.20 6.28
N VAL A 199 0.78 34.51 5.90
CA VAL A 199 1.12 34.93 4.53
C VAL A 199 0.85 33.81 3.52
N GLU A 200 1.15 32.55 3.83
CA GLU A 200 0.80 31.39 2.98
C GLU A 200 -0.74 31.16 2.87
N GLY A 201 -1.54 31.77 3.75
CA GLY A 201 -3.00 31.58 3.78
C GLY A 201 -3.46 30.29 4.47
N ASP A 202 -2.70 29.77 5.44
CA ASP A 202 -3.07 28.58 6.20
C ASP A 202 -4.34 28.81 7.04
N LYS A 203 -5.43 28.14 6.64
CA LYS A 203 -6.75 28.28 7.28
C LYS A 203 -6.74 27.93 8.77
N LEU A 204 -5.98 26.92 9.19
CA LEU A 204 -5.97 26.45 10.58
C LEU A 204 -5.31 27.47 11.51
N ILE A 205 -4.25 28.13 11.04
CA ILE A 205 -3.59 29.20 11.79
C ILE A 205 -4.46 30.46 11.82
N LEU A 206 -5.07 30.83 10.70
CA LEU A 206 -6.01 31.96 10.62
C LEU A 206 -7.20 31.80 11.57
N GLU A 207 -7.76 30.59 11.67
CA GLU A 207 -8.84 30.25 12.61
C GLU A 207 -8.35 30.34 14.07
N LYS A 208 -7.17 29.76 14.37
CA LYS A 208 -6.59 29.82 15.74
C LYS A 208 -6.33 31.25 16.21
N LEU A 209 -5.85 32.14 15.32
CA LEU A 209 -5.57 33.54 15.67
C LEU A 209 -6.83 34.39 15.87
N SER A 210 -8.01 33.95 15.39
CA SER A 210 -9.27 34.68 15.54
C SER A 210 -9.16 36.16 15.13
N LEU A 211 -8.65 36.39 13.91
CA LEU A 211 -8.50 37.73 13.34
C LEU A 211 -9.87 38.34 12.99
N SER A 212 -10.04 39.62 13.32
CA SER A 212 -11.21 40.43 12.95
C SER A 212 -11.26 40.64 11.43
N ALA A 213 -12.43 41.01 10.90
CA ALA A 213 -12.58 41.30 9.47
C ALA A 213 -11.61 42.40 9.01
N HIS A 214 -11.48 43.47 9.79
CA HIS A 214 -10.57 44.58 9.48
C HIS A 214 -9.09 44.14 9.45
N GLU A 215 -8.64 43.33 10.41
CA GLU A 215 -7.25 42.81 10.39
C GLU A 215 -7.00 41.90 9.19
N LYS A 216 -8.00 41.09 8.80
CA LYS A 216 -7.90 40.25 7.59
C LYS A 216 -7.79 41.10 6.32
N ASP A 217 -8.55 42.19 6.24
CA ASP A 217 -8.48 43.11 5.09
C ASP A 217 -7.12 43.80 5.01
N VAL A 218 -6.56 44.26 6.14
CA VAL A 218 -5.21 44.84 6.21
C VAL A 218 -4.14 43.83 5.80
N LEU A 219 -4.22 42.59 6.30
CA LEU A 219 -3.31 41.51 5.91
C LEU A 219 -3.33 41.26 4.41
N GLU A 220 -4.52 41.19 3.82
CA GLU A 220 -4.66 40.93 2.39
C GLU A 220 -4.09 42.08 1.54
N HIS A 221 -4.20 43.33 2.00
CA HIS A 221 -3.54 44.47 1.33
C HIS A 221 -2.01 44.38 1.39
N ILE A 222 -1.45 44.03 2.56
CA ILE A 222 0.00 43.85 2.73
C ILE A 222 0.52 42.72 1.82
N ILE A 223 -0.21 41.61 1.76
CA ILE A 223 0.15 40.45 0.91
C ILE A 223 0.07 40.81 -0.56
N ARG A 224 -0.99 41.50 -1.01
CA ARG A 224 -1.13 41.93 -2.41
C ARG A 224 -0.02 42.88 -2.84
N GLN A 225 0.35 43.84 -1.98
CA GLN A 225 1.47 44.73 -2.26
C GLN A 225 2.78 43.95 -2.44
N MET A 226 3.00 42.94 -1.59
CA MET A 226 4.15 42.06 -1.73
C MET A 226 4.11 41.26 -3.04
N GLU A 227 2.96 40.67 -3.40
CA GLU A 227 2.76 39.93 -4.66
C GLU A 227 3.03 40.81 -5.90
N GLU A 228 2.58 42.07 -5.89
CA GLU A 228 2.82 43.04 -6.96
C GLU A 228 4.30 43.44 -7.08
N GLU A 229 4.97 43.69 -5.95
CA GLU A 229 6.38 44.11 -5.93
C GLU A 229 7.35 42.97 -6.28
N CYS A 230 7.06 41.73 -5.87
CA CYS A 230 7.92 40.57 -6.15
C CYS A 230 7.58 39.83 -7.45
N GLY A 231 6.38 40.03 -8.01
CA GLY A 231 5.92 39.32 -9.20
C GLY A 231 5.65 37.81 -8.98
N LEU A 232 5.58 37.37 -7.72
CA LEU A 232 5.30 35.99 -7.30
C LEU A 232 4.02 35.96 -6.46
N ASP A 233 3.29 34.84 -6.48
CA ASP A 233 2.20 34.63 -5.52
C ASP A 233 2.73 34.37 -4.11
N ARG A 234 1.89 34.57 -3.08
CA ARG A 234 2.26 34.39 -1.66
C ARG A 234 2.95 33.07 -1.32
N ASN A 235 2.56 31.95 -1.94
CA ASN A 235 3.17 30.65 -1.65
C ASN A 235 4.52 30.53 -2.35
N ALA A 236 4.61 30.97 -3.60
CA ALA A 236 5.86 31.00 -4.35
C ALA A 236 6.89 31.91 -3.68
N ALA A 237 6.50 33.10 -3.19
CA ALA A 237 7.40 34.03 -2.51
C ALA A 237 8.01 33.45 -1.24
N ILE A 238 7.21 32.79 -0.39
CA ILE A 238 7.71 32.14 0.84
C ILE A 238 8.61 30.95 0.51
N ALA A 239 8.25 30.15 -0.50
CA ALA A 239 9.08 29.04 -0.94
C ALA A 239 10.43 29.54 -1.50
N ASP A 240 10.42 30.58 -2.33
CA ASP A 240 11.60 31.20 -2.93
C ASP A 240 12.55 31.72 -1.85
N MET A 241 12.03 32.40 -0.82
CA MET A 241 12.82 32.85 0.33
C MET A 241 13.53 31.68 1.03
N ARG A 242 12.80 30.59 1.32
CA ARG A 242 13.38 29.42 1.99
C ARG A 242 14.45 28.76 1.12
N PHE A 243 14.18 28.57 -0.18
CA PHE A 243 15.15 27.98 -1.09
C PHE A 243 16.38 28.86 -1.30
N SER A 244 16.21 30.17 -1.40
CA SER A 244 17.32 31.13 -1.53
C SER A 244 18.21 31.14 -0.29
N PHE A 245 17.64 31.01 0.91
CA PHE A 245 18.44 30.83 2.14
C PHE A 245 19.20 29.50 2.11
N ILE A 246 18.51 28.39 1.82
CA ILE A 246 19.10 27.06 1.77
C ILE A 246 20.26 26.99 0.77
N GLN A 247 20.06 27.50 -0.45
CA GLN A 247 21.08 27.49 -1.49
C GLN A 247 22.34 28.24 -1.05
N ARG A 248 22.19 29.39 -0.39
CA ARG A 248 23.33 30.14 0.16
C ARG A 248 24.07 29.34 1.23
N VAL A 249 23.33 28.78 2.20
CA VAL A 249 23.94 27.97 3.27
C VAL A 249 24.69 26.78 2.66
N CYS A 250 24.08 26.06 1.74
CA CYS A 250 24.71 24.92 1.08
C CYS A 250 25.91 25.32 0.23
N GLN A 251 25.87 26.44 -0.51
CA GLN A 251 27.01 26.93 -1.28
C GLN A 251 28.23 27.24 -0.41
N GLN A 252 28.01 27.70 0.83
CA GLN A 252 29.08 28.04 1.77
C GLN A 252 29.61 26.84 2.56
N THR A 253 28.80 25.79 2.74
CA THR A 253 29.10 24.71 3.69
C THR A 253 29.28 23.34 3.04
N VAL A 254 28.75 23.12 1.84
CA VAL A 254 28.67 21.78 1.22
C VAL A 254 29.55 21.72 -0.01
N VAL A 255 30.57 20.85 0.04
CA VAL A 255 31.29 20.42 -1.14
C VAL A 255 30.54 19.24 -1.73
N LYS A 256 29.83 19.48 -2.84
CA LYS A 256 29.02 18.45 -3.49
C LYS A 256 29.92 17.27 -3.94
N PRO A 257 29.57 16.03 -3.59
CA PRO A 257 30.33 14.87 -4.02
C PRO A 257 30.36 14.75 -5.55
N SER A 258 31.43 14.14 -6.07
CA SER A 258 31.47 13.71 -7.47
C SER A 258 30.39 12.65 -7.73
N GLU A 259 29.81 12.61 -8.94
CA GLU A 259 28.76 11.62 -9.28
C GLU A 259 29.17 10.20 -8.87
N SER A 260 28.39 9.60 -7.95
CA SER A 260 28.71 8.28 -7.41
C SER A 260 28.66 7.20 -8.50
N LYS A 261 29.50 6.17 -8.38
CA LYS A 261 29.48 5.02 -9.29
C LYS A 261 28.11 4.33 -9.34
N GLN A 262 27.38 4.35 -8.23
CA GLN A 262 26.03 3.78 -8.12
C GLN A 262 24.99 4.61 -8.87
N HIS A 263 25.12 5.94 -8.85
CA HIS A 263 24.26 6.83 -9.63
C HIS A 263 24.48 6.62 -11.13
N LYS A 264 25.74 6.60 -11.59
CA LYS A 264 26.10 6.30 -12.99
C LYS A 264 25.59 4.93 -13.46
N ARG A 265 25.67 3.91 -12.61
CA ARG A 265 25.10 2.58 -12.89
C ARG A 265 23.59 2.64 -13.01
N SER A 266 22.93 3.34 -12.08
CA SER A 266 21.47 3.45 -12.06
C SER A 266 20.96 4.18 -13.30
N GLU A 267 21.59 5.28 -13.67
CA GLU A 267 21.27 6.04 -14.88
C GLU A 267 21.43 5.19 -16.15
N ARG A 268 22.50 4.39 -16.24
CA ARG A 268 22.70 3.46 -17.36
C ARG A 268 21.61 2.39 -17.42
N MET A 269 21.18 1.86 -16.28
CA MET A 269 20.07 0.90 -16.22
C MET A 269 18.72 1.55 -16.57
N ASP A 270 18.48 2.78 -16.10
CA ASP A 270 17.24 3.52 -16.35
C ASP A 270 17.06 3.84 -17.84
N LYS A 271 18.13 3.98 -18.64
CA LYS A 271 18.01 4.08 -20.12
C LYS A 271 17.26 2.91 -20.74
N LEU A 272 17.41 1.70 -20.20
CA LEU A 272 16.68 0.51 -20.65
C LEU A 272 15.36 0.35 -19.88
N LEU A 273 15.40 0.42 -18.56
CA LEU A 273 14.28 0.10 -17.67
C LEU A 273 13.17 1.17 -17.66
N THR A 274 13.49 2.42 -17.99
CA THR A 274 12.55 3.57 -17.97
C THR A 274 12.46 4.30 -19.31
N GLY A 275 13.08 3.76 -20.36
CA GLY A 275 13.02 4.36 -21.68
C GLY A 275 11.58 4.45 -22.22
N LYS A 276 11.29 5.50 -22.99
CA LYS A 276 9.94 5.83 -23.49
C LYS A 276 9.20 4.65 -24.14
N PHE A 277 9.92 3.79 -24.86
CA PHE A 277 9.37 2.62 -25.54
C PHE A 277 9.83 1.29 -24.93
N THR A 278 10.90 1.28 -24.11
CA THR A 278 11.46 0.07 -23.51
C THR A 278 10.91 -0.22 -22.12
N ALA A 279 10.35 0.78 -21.42
CA ALA A 279 9.84 0.64 -20.05
C ALA A 279 8.73 -0.41 -19.94
N ILE A 280 7.68 -0.31 -20.76
CA ILE A 280 6.53 -1.23 -20.71
C ILE A 280 6.93 -2.66 -21.12
N PRO A 281 7.64 -2.90 -22.25
CA PRO A 281 8.07 -4.25 -22.61
C PRO A 281 8.99 -4.90 -21.58
N MET A 282 9.95 -4.15 -21.05
CA MET A 282 10.88 -4.68 -20.04
C MET A 282 10.18 -4.98 -18.72
N PHE A 283 9.22 -4.12 -18.36
CA PHE A 283 8.37 -4.36 -17.21
C PHE A 283 7.54 -5.63 -17.36
N LEU A 284 6.89 -5.82 -18.51
CA LEU A 284 6.15 -7.05 -18.81
C LEU A 284 7.07 -8.28 -18.77
N LEU A 285 8.28 -8.19 -19.33
CA LEU A 285 9.26 -9.27 -19.29
C LEU A 285 9.63 -9.66 -17.85
N ILE A 286 9.94 -8.68 -17.00
CA ILE A 286 10.26 -8.92 -15.58
C ILE A 286 9.07 -9.56 -14.86
N MET A 287 7.85 -9.07 -15.12
CA MET A 287 6.63 -9.62 -14.53
C MET A 287 6.34 -11.05 -15.01
N ILE A 288 6.56 -11.35 -16.29
CA ILE A 288 6.42 -12.71 -16.85
C ILE A 288 7.42 -13.65 -16.17
N ILE A 289 8.69 -13.26 -16.08
CA ILE A 289 9.73 -14.06 -15.41
C ILE A 289 9.36 -14.29 -13.96
N MET A 290 8.92 -13.24 -13.25
CA MET A 290 8.51 -13.32 -11.86
C MET A 290 7.33 -14.29 -11.67
N PHE A 291 6.28 -14.19 -12.49
CA PHE A 291 5.12 -15.06 -12.38
C PHE A 291 5.44 -16.50 -12.78
N TRP A 292 6.26 -16.70 -13.81
CA TRP A 292 6.72 -18.02 -14.21
C TRP A 292 7.52 -18.69 -13.08
N LEU A 293 8.46 -17.97 -12.47
CA LEU A 293 9.20 -18.49 -11.31
C LEU A 293 8.30 -18.73 -10.09
N THR A 294 7.29 -17.90 -9.88
CA THR A 294 6.40 -17.99 -8.72
C THR A 294 5.40 -19.15 -8.84
N PHE A 295 4.72 -19.28 -9.98
CA PHE A 295 3.61 -20.22 -10.11
C PHE A 295 4.00 -21.57 -10.69
N ASP A 296 5.04 -21.62 -11.53
CA ASP A 296 5.42 -22.84 -12.25
C ASP A 296 6.67 -23.44 -11.59
N VAL A 297 7.79 -22.71 -11.61
CA VAL A 297 9.11 -23.28 -11.29
C VAL A 297 9.36 -23.47 -9.80
N ILE A 298 9.20 -22.42 -8.99
CA ILE A 298 9.58 -22.45 -7.57
C ILE A 298 8.35 -22.70 -6.71
N GLY A 299 7.37 -21.80 -6.75
CA GLY A 299 6.20 -21.90 -5.86
C GLY A 299 5.28 -23.07 -6.24
N GLY A 300 5.10 -23.36 -7.53
CA GLY A 300 4.32 -24.52 -7.99
C GLY A 300 4.92 -25.85 -7.57
N ASN A 301 6.21 -26.06 -7.81
CA ASN A 301 6.91 -27.27 -7.35
C ASN A 301 6.88 -27.43 -5.82
N LEU A 302 7.07 -26.34 -5.06
CA LEU A 302 6.95 -26.38 -3.60
C LEU A 302 5.52 -26.66 -3.13
N GLN A 303 4.51 -26.12 -3.82
CA GLN A 303 3.10 -26.39 -3.57
C GLN A 303 2.80 -27.88 -3.78
N ASN A 304 3.21 -28.46 -4.91
CA ASN A 304 2.98 -29.88 -5.22
C ASN A 304 3.65 -30.81 -4.19
N LEU A 305 4.87 -30.46 -3.76
CA LEU A 305 5.56 -31.20 -2.71
C LEU A 305 4.77 -31.18 -1.39
N MET A 306 4.24 -30.01 -1.04
CA MET A 306 3.47 -29.81 0.18
C MET A 306 2.11 -30.51 0.11
N GLU A 307 1.45 -30.49 -1.05
CA GLU A 307 0.22 -31.23 -1.33
C GLU A 307 0.42 -32.74 -1.20
N THR A 308 1.49 -33.27 -1.80
CA THR A 308 1.85 -34.68 -1.66
C THR A 308 2.06 -35.07 -0.20
N GLY A 309 2.75 -34.22 0.58
CA GLY A 309 2.94 -34.44 2.02
C GLY A 309 1.63 -34.43 2.83
N ILE A 310 0.67 -33.59 2.45
CA ILE A 310 -0.63 -33.54 3.12
C ILE A 310 -1.50 -34.74 2.73
N ASN A 311 -1.52 -35.12 1.45
CA ASN A 311 -2.30 -36.25 0.96
C ASN A 311 -1.82 -37.56 1.60
N THR A 312 -0.50 -37.79 1.64
CA THR A 312 0.09 -38.95 2.33
C THR A 312 -0.26 -39.00 3.82
N LEU A 313 -0.27 -37.87 4.51
CA LEU A 313 -0.70 -37.79 5.91
C LEU A 313 -2.21 -38.07 6.06
N SER A 314 -3.01 -37.56 5.12
CA SER A 314 -4.46 -37.74 5.06
C SER A 314 -4.83 -39.21 4.82
N ASP A 315 -4.15 -39.88 3.90
CA ASP A 315 -4.36 -41.30 3.60
C ASP A 315 -3.97 -42.17 4.79
N LEU A 316 -2.83 -41.89 5.43
CA LEU A 316 -2.40 -42.61 6.64
C LEU A 316 -3.37 -42.42 7.80
N ALA A 317 -3.95 -41.22 7.94
CA ALA A 317 -4.99 -40.95 8.93
C ALA A 317 -6.29 -41.71 8.60
N ARG A 318 -6.67 -41.81 7.32
CA ARG A 318 -7.84 -42.56 6.86
C ARG A 318 -7.70 -44.05 7.15
N GLU A 319 -6.57 -44.66 6.76
CA GLU A 319 -6.28 -46.07 7.03
C GLU A 319 -6.32 -46.39 8.54
N TRP A 320 -5.75 -45.49 9.36
CA TRP A 320 -5.79 -45.64 10.81
C TRP A 320 -7.22 -45.59 11.36
N MET A 321 -8.05 -44.64 10.92
CA MET A 321 -9.45 -44.51 11.34
C MET A 321 -10.31 -45.71 10.91
N GLU A 322 -10.09 -46.21 9.70
CA GLU A 322 -10.75 -47.41 9.19
C GLU A 322 -10.38 -48.64 10.02
N SER A 323 -9.09 -48.80 10.35
CA SER A 323 -8.62 -49.89 11.23
C SER A 323 -9.17 -49.81 12.66
N ALA A 324 -9.43 -48.60 13.15
CA ALA A 324 -10.02 -48.33 14.46
C ALA A 324 -11.56 -48.39 14.47
N ASN A 325 -12.18 -48.68 13.32
CA ASN A 325 -13.63 -48.77 13.13
C ASN A 325 -14.37 -47.48 13.55
N VAL A 326 -13.78 -46.33 13.22
CA VAL A 326 -14.34 -45.00 13.49
C VAL A 326 -15.56 -44.76 12.59
N ASN A 327 -16.59 -44.10 13.13
CA ASN A 327 -17.82 -43.78 12.39
C ASN A 327 -17.53 -42.97 11.11
N GLU A 328 -18.17 -43.34 10.00
CA GLU A 328 -18.03 -42.70 8.68
C GLU A 328 -18.23 -41.18 8.70
N VAL A 329 -19.16 -40.67 9.50
CA VAL A 329 -19.40 -39.22 9.67
C VAL A 329 -18.16 -38.53 10.24
N LEU A 330 -17.51 -39.15 11.22
CA LEU A 330 -16.33 -38.58 11.88
C LEU A 330 -15.11 -38.68 10.97
N THR A 331 -14.95 -39.80 10.27
CA THR A 331 -13.90 -39.98 9.25
C THR A 331 -14.06 -38.94 8.14
N GLY A 332 -15.27 -38.75 7.60
CA GLY A 332 -15.54 -37.73 6.59
C GLY A 332 -15.30 -36.30 7.08
N LEU A 333 -15.70 -35.97 8.31
CA LEU A 333 -15.45 -34.64 8.87
C LEU A 333 -13.95 -34.36 9.01
N ILE A 334 -13.19 -35.33 9.52
CA ILE A 334 -11.77 -35.16 9.75
C ILE A 334 -11.04 -35.13 8.41
N ILE A 335 -11.24 -36.12 7.54
CA ILE A 335 -10.48 -36.22 6.30
C ILE A 335 -10.97 -35.21 5.26
N ASP A 336 -12.25 -35.27 4.89
CA ASP A 336 -12.79 -34.48 3.78
C ASP A 336 -13.17 -33.05 4.21
N GLY A 337 -13.43 -32.82 5.50
CA GLY A 337 -13.69 -31.49 6.06
C GLY A 337 -12.42 -30.77 6.53
N ILE A 338 -11.68 -31.38 7.46
CA ILE A 338 -10.53 -30.75 8.14
C ILE A 338 -9.25 -30.89 7.32
N PHE A 339 -8.84 -32.10 6.93
CA PHE A 339 -7.57 -32.31 6.19
C PHE A 339 -7.62 -31.65 4.82
N ALA A 340 -8.69 -31.84 4.05
CA ALA A 340 -8.85 -31.14 2.76
C ALA A 340 -8.87 -29.61 2.94
N GLY A 341 -9.57 -29.11 3.96
CA GLY A 341 -9.66 -27.69 4.26
C GLY A 341 -8.31 -27.08 4.66
N VAL A 342 -7.65 -27.64 5.68
CA VAL A 342 -6.32 -27.23 6.15
C VAL A 342 -5.27 -27.40 5.05
N GLY A 343 -5.36 -28.50 4.31
CA GLY A 343 -4.50 -28.82 3.18
C GLY A 343 -4.54 -27.72 2.13
N SER A 344 -5.74 -27.30 1.71
CA SER A 344 -5.90 -26.21 0.74
C SER A 344 -5.20 -24.92 1.18
N VAL A 345 -5.28 -24.54 2.46
CA VAL A 345 -4.62 -23.32 2.97
C VAL A 345 -3.11 -23.45 2.95
N LEU A 346 -2.63 -24.61 3.41
CA LEU A 346 -1.22 -24.91 3.57
C LEU A 346 -0.52 -24.98 2.21
N THR A 347 -1.12 -25.63 1.21
CA THR A 347 -0.55 -25.76 -0.13
C THR A 347 -0.39 -24.41 -0.85
N PHE A 348 -1.19 -23.38 -0.52
CA PHE A 348 -0.99 -22.03 -1.07
C PHE A 348 0.17 -21.25 -0.45
N LEU A 349 0.66 -21.64 0.72
CA LEU A 349 1.69 -20.89 1.45
C LEU A 349 3.00 -20.71 0.66
N PRO A 350 3.57 -21.75 0.00
CA PRO A 350 4.80 -21.61 -0.77
C PRO A 350 4.70 -20.57 -1.89
N ILE A 351 3.61 -20.58 -2.67
CA ILE A 351 3.36 -19.59 -3.72
C ILE A 351 3.38 -18.18 -3.16
N ILE A 352 2.69 -17.96 -2.04
CA ILE A 352 2.60 -16.64 -1.41
C ILE A 352 3.99 -16.17 -0.93
N ILE A 353 4.77 -17.04 -0.30
CA ILE A 353 6.13 -16.72 0.16
C ILE A 353 7.04 -16.40 -1.03
N THR A 354 7.03 -17.23 -2.08
CA THR A 354 7.82 -16.99 -3.29
C THR A 354 7.44 -15.68 -3.98
N LEU A 355 6.14 -15.36 -4.05
CA LEU A 355 5.68 -14.08 -4.60
C LEU A 355 6.19 -12.90 -3.77
N PHE A 356 6.06 -12.96 -2.43
CA PHE A 356 6.57 -11.91 -1.55
C PHE A 356 8.09 -11.78 -1.61
N LEU A 357 8.81 -12.86 -1.87
CA LEU A 357 10.26 -12.83 -2.06
C LEU A 357 10.60 -11.95 -3.27
N PHE A 358 10.01 -12.24 -4.43
CA PHE A 358 10.27 -11.45 -5.62
C PHE A 358 9.76 -10.00 -5.50
N LEU A 359 8.61 -9.78 -4.87
CA LEU A 359 8.11 -8.43 -4.63
C LEU A 359 9.06 -7.63 -3.73
N SER A 360 9.56 -8.23 -2.65
CA SER A 360 10.57 -7.60 -1.78
C SER A 360 11.85 -7.29 -2.56
N LEU A 361 12.30 -8.16 -3.46
CA LEU A 361 13.46 -7.90 -4.32
C LEU A 361 13.22 -6.70 -5.26
N LEU A 362 12.04 -6.59 -5.87
CA LEU A 362 11.68 -5.47 -6.75
C LEU A 362 11.51 -4.16 -5.97
N GLU A 363 10.97 -4.23 -4.75
CA GLU A 363 10.76 -3.09 -3.87
C GLU A 363 12.08 -2.54 -3.33
N ASP A 364 12.89 -3.39 -2.70
CA ASP A 364 14.15 -3.00 -2.08
C ASP A 364 15.19 -2.56 -3.11
N SER A 365 15.13 -3.11 -4.33
CA SER A 365 15.98 -2.65 -5.42
C SER A 365 15.62 -1.26 -5.93
N GLY A 366 14.45 -0.73 -5.61
CA GLY A 366 13.97 0.56 -6.09
C GLY A 366 13.36 0.51 -7.50
N TYR A 367 13.16 -0.69 -8.07
CA TYR A 367 12.52 -0.85 -9.38
C TYR A 367 11.04 -0.41 -9.36
N LEU A 368 10.30 -0.73 -8.28
CA LEU A 368 8.89 -0.35 -8.16
C LEU A 368 8.65 1.17 -8.23
N ALA A 369 9.61 1.98 -7.78
CA ALA A 369 9.53 3.45 -7.89
C ALA A 369 9.52 3.91 -9.36
N ARG A 370 10.32 3.26 -10.23
CA ARG A 370 10.34 3.54 -11.67
C ARG A 370 9.03 3.14 -12.33
N VAL A 371 8.54 1.94 -11.98
CA VAL A 371 7.27 1.41 -12.49
C VAL A 371 6.14 2.38 -12.16
N ALA A 372 6.07 2.84 -10.92
CA ALA A 372 5.11 3.85 -10.52
C ALA A 372 5.25 5.14 -11.34
N PHE A 373 6.48 5.61 -11.55
CA PHE A 373 6.75 6.83 -12.32
C PHE A 373 6.24 6.77 -13.76
N PHE A 374 6.62 5.76 -14.55
CA PHE A 374 6.20 5.71 -15.96
C PHE A 374 4.72 5.31 -16.14
N MET A 375 4.12 4.63 -15.15
CA MET A 375 2.70 4.27 -15.17
C MET A 375 1.77 5.39 -14.70
N ASP A 376 2.29 6.41 -14.00
CA ASP A 376 1.48 7.47 -13.41
C ASP A 376 0.61 8.18 -14.45
N LYS A 377 1.16 8.49 -15.62
CA LYS A 377 0.40 9.15 -16.70
C LYS A 377 -0.80 8.33 -17.18
N LEU A 378 -0.70 7.01 -17.17
CA LEU A 378 -1.80 6.12 -17.59
C LEU A 378 -2.83 5.98 -16.48
N LEU A 379 -2.39 5.72 -15.25
CA LEU A 379 -3.28 5.49 -14.11
C LEU A 379 -4.02 6.75 -13.65
N ARG A 380 -3.38 7.92 -13.75
CA ARG A 380 -4.02 9.20 -13.38
C ARG A 380 -5.24 9.51 -14.25
N LYS A 381 -5.27 9.05 -15.51
CA LYS A 381 -6.47 9.17 -16.37
C LYS A 381 -7.68 8.44 -15.77
N ILE A 382 -7.42 7.29 -15.16
CA ILE A 382 -8.41 6.42 -14.54
C ILE A 382 -8.71 6.84 -13.09
N GLY A 383 -7.90 7.76 -12.51
CA GLY A 383 -8.10 8.32 -11.18
C GLY A 383 -7.29 7.65 -10.08
N LEU A 384 -6.23 6.91 -10.44
CA LEU A 384 -5.30 6.26 -9.52
C LEU A 384 -3.91 6.90 -9.62
N SER A 385 -3.10 6.82 -8.56
CA SER A 385 -1.68 7.15 -8.63
C SER A 385 -0.87 6.06 -9.31
N GLY A 386 0.30 6.42 -9.86
CA GLY A 386 1.24 5.47 -10.46
C GLY A 386 1.61 4.29 -9.54
N ARG A 387 1.64 4.49 -8.21
CA ARG A 387 1.95 3.43 -7.23
C ARG A 387 0.89 2.32 -7.19
N SER A 388 -0.36 2.60 -7.56
CA SER A 388 -1.44 1.60 -7.58
C SER A 388 -1.20 0.48 -8.58
N ILE A 389 -0.31 0.66 -9.56
CA ILE A 389 0.01 -0.39 -10.54
C ILE A 389 0.55 -1.65 -9.88
N VAL A 390 1.34 -1.50 -8.80
CA VAL A 390 2.02 -2.61 -8.14
C VAL A 390 1.00 -3.55 -7.51
N PRO A 391 0.10 -3.09 -6.60
CA PRO A 391 -0.99 -3.93 -6.10
C PRO A 391 -1.87 -4.53 -7.19
N LEU A 392 -2.25 -3.74 -8.21
CA LEU A 392 -3.12 -4.24 -9.29
C LEU A 392 -2.47 -5.39 -10.05
N LEU A 393 -1.17 -5.30 -10.33
CA LEU A 393 -0.47 -6.37 -11.03
C LEU A 393 -0.27 -7.62 -10.19
N ILE A 394 0.04 -7.45 -8.90
CA ILE A 394 0.06 -8.57 -7.94
C ILE A 394 -1.30 -9.29 -7.95
N GLY A 395 -2.39 -8.56 -8.20
CA GLY A 395 -3.75 -9.09 -8.30
C GLY A 395 -3.93 -10.17 -9.38
N PHE A 396 -3.19 -10.10 -10.49
CA PHE A 396 -3.18 -11.18 -11.51
C PHE A 396 -2.53 -12.46 -11.01
N GLY A 397 -1.67 -12.37 -9.99
CA GLY A 397 -1.19 -13.54 -9.27
C GLY A 397 -2.22 -13.98 -8.24
N CYS A 398 -2.35 -13.21 -7.15
CA CYS A 398 -3.30 -13.49 -6.08
C CYS A 398 -3.82 -12.19 -5.46
N THR A 399 -5.14 -12.12 -5.25
CA THR A 399 -5.81 -10.95 -4.67
C THR A 399 -5.40 -10.70 -3.21
N VAL A 400 -5.03 -11.75 -2.45
CA VAL A 400 -4.63 -11.63 -1.03
C VAL A 400 -3.39 -10.73 -0.85
N PRO A 401 -2.21 -11.07 -1.41
CA PRO A 401 -1.02 -10.24 -1.30
C PRO A 401 -1.18 -8.88 -1.99
N ALA A 402 -1.97 -8.81 -3.07
CA ALA A 402 -2.28 -7.57 -3.75
C ALA A 402 -3.01 -6.57 -2.85
N VAL A 403 -4.06 -7.00 -2.15
CA VAL A 403 -4.79 -6.17 -1.19
C VAL A 403 -3.87 -5.70 -0.07
N MET A 404 -2.99 -6.56 0.44
CA MET A 404 -2.01 -6.17 1.47
C MET A 404 -0.96 -5.17 0.97
N ALA A 405 -0.54 -5.26 -0.29
CA ALA A 405 0.42 -4.35 -0.89
C ALA A 405 -0.11 -2.91 -1.02
N THR A 406 -1.43 -2.71 -0.97
CA THR A 406 -2.05 -1.37 -1.03
C THR A 406 -1.73 -0.49 0.17
N ARG A 407 -1.18 -1.04 1.28
CA ARG A 407 -0.69 -0.26 2.43
C ARG A 407 0.46 0.68 2.09
N THR A 408 1.14 0.44 0.97
CA THR A 408 2.22 1.31 0.46
C THR A 408 1.70 2.57 -0.25
N LEU A 409 0.38 2.67 -0.45
CA LEU A 409 -0.26 3.80 -1.11
C LEU A 409 -0.47 4.94 -0.11
N PRO A 410 0.01 6.17 -0.43
CA PRO A 410 0.00 7.29 0.52
C PRO A 410 -1.39 7.89 0.71
N SER A 411 -2.30 7.74 -0.26
CA SER A 411 -3.66 8.25 -0.18
C SER A 411 -4.64 7.15 0.21
N GLU A 412 -5.47 7.41 1.21
CA GLU A 412 -6.54 6.49 1.63
C GLU A 412 -7.56 6.23 0.50
N ARG A 413 -7.82 7.25 -0.33
CA ARG A 413 -8.67 7.16 -1.52
C ARG A 413 -8.08 6.17 -2.53
N ASP A 414 -6.82 6.35 -2.88
CA ASP A 414 -6.12 5.47 -3.82
C ASP A 414 -6.07 4.04 -3.29
N ARG A 415 -5.82 3.88 -1.98
CA ARG A 415 -5.85 2.59 -1.29
C ARG A 415 -7.20 1.91 -1.44
N LYS A 416 -8.29 2.57 -1.03
CA LYS A 416 -9.66 2.06 -1.13
C LYS A 416 -10.02 1.68 -2.57
N MET A 417 -9.78 2.59 -3.51
CA MET A 417 -10.10 2.36 -4.92
C MET A 417 -9.30 1.19 -5.50
N THR A 418 -8.01 1.10 -5.18
CA THR A 418 -7.15 -0.02 -5.62
C THR A 418 -7.65 -1.34 -5.07
N ILE A 419 -7.95 -1.44 -3.76
CA ILE A 419 -8.49 -2.65 -3.13
C ILE A 419 -9.78 -3.13 -3.81
N LEU A 420 -10.69 -2.22 -4.16
CA LEU A 420 -11.96 -2.56 -4.81
C LEU A 420 -11.79 -2.98 -6.28
N LEU A 421 -10.69 -2.57 -6.92
CA LEU A 421 -10.38 -2.90 -8.31
C LEU A 421 -9.58 -4.19 -8.44
N THR A 422 -8.75 -4.54 -7.45
CA THR A 422 -7.89 -5.72 -7.47
C THR A 422 -8.60 -7.02 -7.85
N PRO A 423 -9.82 -7.35 -7.37
CA PRO A 423 -10.40 -8.65 -7.68
C PRO A 423 -10.98 -8.75 -9.11
N PHE A 424 -11.03 -7.65 -9.87
CA PHE A 424 -11.27 -7.69 -11.32
C PHE A 424 -10.05 -8.17 -12.10
N MET A 425 -8.86 -8.19 -11.48
CA MET A 425 -7.68 -8.82 -12.07
C MET A 425 -7.83 -10.34 -11.98
N SER A 426 -7.68 -11.02 -13.11
CA SER A 426 -7.82 -12.48 -13.16
C SER A 426 -6.65 -13.15 -12.44
N CYS A 427 -6.88 -13.63 -11.23
CA CYS A 427 -5.88 -14.35 -10.44
C CYS A 427 -5.61 -15.76 -11.01
N SER A 428 -4.45 -16.33 -10.65
CA SER A 428 -4.03 -17.65 -11.13
C SER A 428 -5.01 -18.78 -10.78
N ALA A 429 -5.69 -18.68 -9.63
CA ALA A 429 -6.68 -19.67 -9.20
C ALA A 429 -7.91 -19.79 -10.12
N LYS A 430 -8.13 -18.83 -11.03
CA LYS A 430 -9.19 -18.93 -12.05
C LYS A 430 -8.76 -19.70 -13.30
N LEU A 431 -7.45 -19.88 -13.52
CA LEU A 431 -6.92 -20.58 -14.70
C LEU A 431 -7.41 -22.03 -14.84
N PRO A 432 -7.52 -22.85 -13.77
CA PRO A 432 -8.06 -24.20 -13.89
C PRO A 432 -9.49 -24.22 -14.44
N ILE A 433 -10.33 -23.26 -14.06
CA ILE A 433 -11.69 -23.11 -14.60
C ILE A 433 -11.61 -22.81 -16.10
N TYR A 434 -10.76 -21.86 -16.49
CA TYR A 434 -10.64 -21.48 -17.89
C TYR A 434 -10.13 -22.65 -18.74
N ALA A 435 -9.03 -23.27 -18.32
CA ALA A 435 -8.42 -24.39 -19.01
C ALA A 435 -9.44 -25.53 -19.21
N PHE A 436 -10.14 -25.92 -18.14
CA PHE A 436 -11.12 -27.01 -18.19
C PHE A 436 -12.25 -26.75 -19.19
N PHE A 437 -12.90 -25.59 -19.13
CA PHE A 437 -14.02 -25.27 -20.02
C PHE A 437 -13.58 -25.03 -21.46
N VAL A 438 -12.42 -24.38 -21.64
CA VAL A 438 -11.89 -24.09 -22.96
C VAL A 438 -11.41 -25.36 -23.66
N GLU A 439 -10.83 -26.31 -22.92
CA GLU A 439 -10.50 -27.64 -23.43
C GLU A 439 -11.75 -28.44 -23.80
N ALA A 440 -12.77 -28.43 -22.93
CA ALA A 440 -13.99 -29.20 -23.14
C ALA A 440 -14.89 -28.69 -24.27
N PHE A 441 -15.00 -27.36 -24.45
CA PHE A 441 -15.97 -26.76 -25.39
C PHE A 441 -15.34 -26.03 -26.59
N PHE A 442 -14.06 -25.65 -26.50
CA PHE A 442 -13.41 -24.79 -27.51
C PHE A 442 -11.97 -25.20 -27.88
N PRO A 443 -11.73 -26.48 -28.24
CA PRO A 443 -10.37 -27.00 -28.44
C PRO A 443 -9.59 -26.30 -29.57
N ALA A 444 -10.26 -25.73 -30.57
CA ALA A 444 -9.60 -25.03 -31.68
C ALA A 444 -9.14 -23.60 -31.34
N TYR A 445 -9.75 -22.95 -30.34
CA TYR A 445 -9.57 -21.51 -30.07
C TYR A 445 -9.08 -21.24 -28.65
N GLN A 446 -8.35 -22.17 -28.05
CA GLN A 446 -8.09 -22.15 -26.61
C GLN A 446 -7.40 -20.87 -26.14
N TRP A 447 -6.29 -20.52 -26.77
CA TRP A 447 -5.51 -19.35 -26.40
C TRP A 447 -6.27 -18.02 -26.64
N LEU A 448 -7.11 -17.95 -27.68
CA LEU A 448 -7.90 -16.76 -28.00
C LEU A 448 -8.95 -16.47 -26.94
N ILE A 449 -9.65 -17.51 -26.47
CA ILE A 449 -10.69 -17.35 -25.44
C ILE A 449 -10.06 -16.94 -24.12
N ILE A 450 -8.98 -17.60 -23.70
CA ILE A 450 -8.25 -17.24 -22.48
C ILE A 450 -7.73 -15.80 -22.59
N ALA A 451 -7.09 -15.43 -23.70
CA ALA A 451 -6.63 -14.06 -23.91
C ALA A 451 -7.79 -13.04 -23.88
N GLY A 452 -8.93 -13.39 -24.48
CA GLY A 452 -10.15 -12.59 -24.45
C GLY A 452 -10.69 -12.37 -23.04
N LEU A 453 -10.69 -13.39 -22.18
CA LEU A 453 -11.08 -13.27 -20.78
C LEU A 453 -10.15 -12.32 -20.01
N TYR A 454 -8.84 -12.41 -20.22
CA TYR A 454 -7.88 -11.50 -19.59
C TYR A 454 -8.10 -10.05 -20.03
N VAL A 455 -8.28 -9.81 -21.33
CA VAL A 455 -8.60 -8.48 -21.86
C VAL A 455 -9.92 -7.96 -21.30
N LEU A 456 -10.96 -8.81 -21.25
CA LEU A 456 -12.27 -8.45 -20.70
C LEU A 456 -12.16 -8.01 -19.24
N SER A 457 -11.34 -8.71 -18.44
CA SER A 457 -11.10 -8.38 -17.04
C SER A 457 -10.49 -6.99 -16.85
N ILE A 458 -9.51 -6.64 -17.69
CA ILE A 458 -8.84 -5.33 -17.68
C ILE A 458 -9.82 -4.25 -18.12
N VAL A 459 -10.58 -4.47 -19.20
CA VAL A 459 -11.56 -3.51 -19.71
C VAL A 459 -12.64 -3.23 -18.66
N VAL A 460 -13.23 -4.27 -18.07
CA VAL A 460 -14.23 -4.11 -17.00
C VAL A 460 -13.64 -3.39 -15.81
N GLY A 461 -12.42 -3.74 -15.39
CA GLY A 461 -11.70 -3.03 -14.32
C GLY A 461 -11.52 -1.54 -14.60
N ILE A 462 -11.13 -1.16 -15.82
CA ILE A 462 -11.00 0.25 -16.24
C ILE A 462 -12.36 0.95 -16.21
N LEU A 463 -13.41 0.32 -16.72
CA LEU A 463 -14.77 0.91 -16.73
C LEU A 463 -15.27 1.16 -15.29
N ILE A 464 -15.13 0.18 -14.40
CA ILE A 464 -15.51 0.31 -12.99
C ILE A 464 -14.68 1.40 -12.30
N ALA A 465 -13.39 1.49 -12.59
CA ALA A 465 -12.53 2.54 -12.05
C ALA A 465 -12.98 3.95 -12.48
N LEU A 466 -13.40 4.11 -13.75
CA LEU A 466 -13.98 5.37 -14.24
C LEU A 466 -15.32 5.71 -13.57
N VAL A 467 -16.15 4.70 -13.28
CA VAL A 467 -17.40 4.88 -12.51
C VAL A 467 -17.06 5.37 -11.10
N TYR A 468 -16.16 4.69 -10.40
CA TYR A 468 -15.73 5.03 -9.04
C TYR A 468 -15.13 6.43 -8.93
N LYS A 469 -14.33 6.85 -9.92
CA LYS A 469 -13.77 8.20 -10.00
C LYS A 469 -14.86 9.28 -10.02
N LYS A 470 -16.00 9.01 -10.67
CA LYS A 470 -17.12 9.98 -10.78
C LYS A 470 -18.07 9.94 -9.58
N THR A 471 -18.23 8.79 -8.93
CA THR A 471 -19.23 8.59 -7.86
C THR A 471 -18.63 8.63 -6.46
N LEU A 472 -17.96 7.55 -6.04
CA LEU A 472 -17.53 7.27 -4.66
C LEU A 472 -16.25 8.00 -4.26
N PHE A 473 -15.34 8.22 -5.19
CA PHE A 473 -14.02 8.78 -4.91
C PHE A 473 -13.78 10.02 -5.77
N LYS A 474 -14.43 11.14 -5.43
CA LYS A 474 -14.26 12.44 -6.12
C LYS A 474 -12.97 13.14 -5.66
N GLY A 475 -12.35 13.90 -6.55
CA GLY A 475 -11.10 14.66 -6.30
C GLY A 475 -9.98 14.32 -7.29
N GLU A 476 -8.87 15.03 -7.21
CA GLU A 476 -7.66 14.74 -8.00
C GLU A 476 -6.68 13.84 -7.22
N ALA A 477 -5.84 13.09 -7.93
CA ALA A 477 -4.78 12.32 -7.29
C ALA A 477 -3.73 13.29 -6.72
N VAL A 478 -3.18 12.98 -5.54
CA VAL A 478 -2.15 13.81 -4.87
C VAL A 478 -0.98 14.05 -5.83
N PRO A 479 -0.42 15.27 -5.91
CA PRO A 479 0.72 15.56 -6.79
C PRO A 479 1.85 14.55 -6.58
N PHE A 480 2.16 13.80 -7.63
CA PHE A 480 3.20 12.78 -7.57
C PHE A 480 4.59 13.42 -7.66
N VAL A 481 5.19 13.74 -6.51
CA VAL A 481 6.60 14.11 -6.39
C VAL A 481 7.35 12.93 -5.78
N MET A 482 8.12 12.21 -6.60
CA MET A 482 8.91 11.07 -6.17
C MET A 482 10.36 11.26 -6.60
N GLU A 483 11.28 11.23 -5.64
CA GLU A 483 12.69 11.03 -5.94
C GLU A 483 12.94 9.57 -6.27
N LEU A 484 13.57 9.31 -7.41
CA LEU A 484 13.95 7.97 -7.82
C LEU A 484 15.22 7.56 -7.04
N PRO A 485 15.14 6.60 -6.10
CA PRO A 485 16.31 6.18 -5.34
C PRO A 485 17.31 5.46 -6.25
N ASN A 486 18.60 5.44 -5.92
CA ASN A 486 19.56 4.61 -6.66
C ASN A 486 19.23 3.11 -6.51
N TYR A 487 19.56 2.29 -7.53
CA TYR A 487 19.40 0.84 -7.42
C TYR A 487 20.34 0.28 -6.35
N ARG A 488 19.79 -0.54 -5.46
CA ARG A 488 20.54 -1.22 -4.40
C ARG A 488 20.21 -2.71 -4.37
N LEU A 489 21.13 -3.53 -3.88
CA LEU A 489 20.84 -4.95 -3.66
C LEU A 489 20.17 -5.13 -2.30
N PRO A 490 19.05 -5.87 -2.21
CA PRO A 490 18.40 -6.15 -0.94
C PRO A 490 19.30 -6.97 -0.01
N GLY A 491 19.22 -6.69 1.29
CA GLY A 491 19.89 -7.49 2.31
C GLY A 491 19.14 -8.79 2.57
N VAL A 492 19.77 -9.95 2.39
CA VAL A 492 19.16 -11.28 2.54
C VAL A 492 18.45 -11.46 3.89
N LYS A 493 19.02 -10.94 4.98
CA LYS A 493 18.44 -11.00 6.32
C LYS A 493 17.10 -10.27 6.41
N ASN A 494 16.98 -9.09 5.80
CA ASN A 494 15.75 -8.30 5.82
C ASN A 494 14.66 -8.99 5.01
N VAL A 495 15.02 -9.53 3.85
CA VAL A 495 14.10 -10.30 3.00
C VAL A 495 13.56 -11.50 3.76
N LEU A 496 14.41 -12.30 4.40
CA LEU A 496 13.97 -13.48 5.17
C LEU A 496 13.07 -13.14 6.36
N LEU A 497 13.40 -12.10 7.13
CA LEU A 497 12.56 -11.62 8.23
C LEU A 497 11.18 -11.17 7.73
N LEU A 498 11.15 -10.40 6.64
CA LEU A 498 9.90 -9.95 6.02
C LEU A 498 9.05 -11.14 5.56
N LEU A 499 9.67 -12.14 4.92
CA LEU A 499 8.98 -13.35 4.47
C LEU A 499 8.36 -14.13 5.61
N TRP A 500 9.09 -14.26 6.72
CA TRP A 500 8.59 -14.90 7.93
C TRP A 500 7.36 -14.17 8.50
N ASP A 501 7.43 -12.84 8.61
CA ASP A 501 6.32 -12.04 9.11
C ASP A 501 5.08 -12.16 8.21
N LYS A 502 5.26 -12.16 6.87
CA LYS A 502 4.15 -12.33 5.91
C LYS A 502 3.56 -13.74 5.95
N ALA A 503 4.40 -14.77 6.04
CA ALA A 503 3.96 -16.16 6.17
C ALA A 503 3.14 -16.37 7.43
N LYS A 504 3.64 -15.86 8.58
CA LYS A 504 2.93 -15.91 9.86
C LYS A 504 1.60 -15.17 9.81
N ASP A 505 1.57 -13.97 9.23
CA ASP A 505 0.35 -13.17 9.11
C ASP A 505 -0.72 -13.87 8.24
N PHE A 506 -0.30 -14.54 7.17
CA PHE A 506 -1.19 -15.35 6.34
C PHE A 506 -1.74 -16.55 7.14
N LEU A 507 -0.85 -17.36 7.73
CA LEU A 507 -1.22 -18.55 8.51
C LEU A 507 -2.18 -18.20 9.65
N GLN A 508 -1.82 -17.27 10.53
CA GLN A 508 -2.62 -16.99 11.73
C GLN A 508 -4.03 -16.50 11.42
N ARG A 509 -4.24 -15.90 10.25
CA ARG A 509 -5.47 -15.15 10.00
C ARG A 509 -6.32 -15.71 8.86
N ALA A 510 -5.72 -16.29 7.81
CA ALA A 510 -6.46 -16.98 6.74
C ALA A 510 -6.94 -18.35 7.19
N PHE A 511 -6.13 -19.04 8.00
CA PHE A 511 -6.41 -20.39 8.49
C PHE A 511 -7.78 -20.49 9.17
N THR A 512 -8.06 -19.66 10.19
CA THR A 512 -9.32 -19.74 10.94
C THR A 512 -10.54 -19.52 10.06
N VAL A 513 -10.46 -18.60 9.09
CA VAL A 513 -11.61 -18.28 8.23
C VAL A 513 -11.86 -19.41 7.23
N ILE A 514 -10.80 -19.92 6.60
CA ILE A 514 -10.93 -21.00 5.61
C ILE A 514 -11.33 -22.30 6.31
N PHE A 515 -10.74 -22.63 7.45
CA PHE A 515 -11.09 -23.79 8.27
C PHE A 515 -12.57 -23.83 8.65
N ILE A 516 -13.12 -22.70 9.13
CA ILE A 516 -14.55 -22.63 9.45
C ILE A 516 -15.39 -22.78 8.17
N ALA A 517 -14.98 -22.13 7.07
CA ALA A 517 -15.70 -22.20 5.80
C ALA A 517 -15.74 -23.62 5.23
N THR A 518 -14.64 -24.38 5.31
CA THR A 518 -14.55 -25.75 4.79
C THR A 518 -15.38 -26.71 5.60
N ILE A 519 -15.40 -26.60 6.93
CA ILE A 519 -16.29 -27.38 7.80
C ILE A 519 -17.76 -27.09 7.47
N VAL A 520 -18.12 -25.82 7.33
CA VAL A 520 -19.50 -25.43 7.00
C VAL A 520 -19.91 -25.95 5.64
N VAL A 521 -19.08 -25.83 4.61
CA VAL A 521 -19.41 -26.33 3.27
C VAL A 521 -19.44 -27.85 3.22
N TRP A 522 -18.50 -28.53 3.87
CA TRP A 522 -18.53 -29.98 4.01
C TRP A 522 -19.85 -30.45 4.64
N PHE A 523 -20.27 -29.80 5.73
CA PHE A 523 -21.55 -30.10 6.38
C PHE A 523 -22.74 -29.86 5.45
N LEU A 524 -22.77 -28.72 4.74
CA LEU A 524 -23.87 -28.40 3.82
C LEU A 524 -23.91 -29.34 2.60
N GLN A 525 -22.78 -29.92 2.20
CA GLN A 525 -22.68 -30.87 1.09
C GLN A 525 -23.12 -32.29 1.47
N HIS A 526 -22.83 -32.74 2.69
CA HIS A 526 -23.02 -34.13 3.09
C HIS A 526 -24.28 -34.38 3.93
N PHE A 527 -25.06 -33.36 4.28
CA PHE A 527 -26.27 -33.51 5.11
C PHE A 527 -27.53 -33.03 4.39
N ASP A 528 -28.66 -33.71 4.65
CA ASP A 528 -30.01 -33.26 4.27
C ASP A 528 -30.61 -32.32 5.34
N TYR A 529 -31.78 -31.75 5.07
CA TYR A 529 -32.49 -30.89 6.04
C TYR A 529 -32.97 -31.62 7.30
N ARG A 530 -32.95 -32.96 7.29
CA ARG A 530 -33.28 -33.82 8.44
C ARG A 530 -32.02 -34.25 9.21
N PHE A 531 -30.85 -33.75 8.82
CA PHE A 531 -29.54 -34.09 9.36
C PHE A 531 -29.12 -35.57 9.21
N ASN A 532 -29.61 -36.24 8.16
CA ASN A 532 -29.05 -37.51 7.72
C ASN A 532 -27.83 -37.26 6.85
N MET A 533 -26.77 -38.06 7.06
CA MET A 533 -25.61 -38.05 6.17
C MET A 533 -26.00 -38.69 4.84
N ILE A 534 -25.59 -38.05 3.75
CA ILE A 534 -25.88 -38.41 2.38
C ILE A 534 -24.56 -38.75 1.68
N GLY A 535 -24.56 -39.79 0.85
CA GLY A 535 -23.43 -40.10 -0.03
C GLY A 535 -23.45 -39.30 -1.33
N ASP A 536 -22.35 -39.33 -2.10
CA ASP A 536 -22.20 -38.57 -3.34
C ASP A 536 -23.30 -38.83 -4.39
N ALA A 537 -23.85 -40.04 -4.41
CA ALA A 537 -24.93 -40.43 -5.33
C ALA A 537 -26.25 -39.64 -5.11
N ASP A 538 -26.49 -39.19 -3.88
CA ASP A 538 -27.69 -38.48 -3.47
C ASP A 538 -27.42 -36.97 -3.23
N ALA A 539 -26.32 -36.43 -3.76
CA ALA A 539 -25.88 -35.04 -3.58
C ALA A 539 -26.95 -33.98 -3.93
N GLN A 540 -27.96 -34.34 -4.73
CA GLN A 540 -29.12 -33.49 -5.05
C GLN A 540 -29.98 -33.16 -3.83
N ASN A 541 -29.97 -34.01 -2.80
CA ASN A 541 -30.74 -33.86 -1.57
C ASN A 541 -29.98 -33.08 -0.47
N SER A 542 -28.75 -32.67 -0.74
CA SER A 542 -27.94 -31.90 0.21
C SER A 542 -28.55 -30.52 0.51
N ILE A 543 -28.30 -30.00 1.71
CA ILE A 543 -28.71 -28.63 2.08
C ILE A 543 -28.13 -27.62 1.08
N LEU A 544 -26.88 -27.83 0.63
CA LEU A 544 -26.24 -26.96 -0.35
C LEU A 544 -26.97 -26.98 -1.70
N ALA A 545 -27.37 -28.15 -2.20
CA ALA A 545 -28.15 -28.27 -3.44
C ALA A 545 -29.50 -27.57 -3.34
N MET A 546 -30.16 -27.63 -2.17
CA MET A 546 -31.43 -26.92 -1.94
C MET A 546 -31.25 -25.40 -1.94
N ILE A 547 -30.22 -24.88 -1.27
CA ILE A 547 -29.89 -23.45 -1.28
C ILE A 547 -29.57 -23.00 -2.72
N ALA A 548 -28.78 -23.79 -3.44
CA ALA A 548 -28.43 -23.54 -4.83
C ALA A 548 -29.65 -23.54 -5.75
N GLY A 549 -30.59 -24.47 -5.54
CA GLY A 549 -31.86 -24.54 -6.26
C GLY A 549 -32.75 -23.31 -6.03
N TRP A 550 -32.77 -22.77 -4.81
CA TRP A 550 -33.49 -21.52 -4.53
C TRP A 550 -32.85 -20.30 -5.20
N MET A 551 -31.53 -20.33 -5.37
CA MET A 551 -30.78 -19.27 -6.06
C MET A 551 -30.78 -19.41 -7.59
N ALA A 552 -30.97 -20.61 -8.15
CA ALA A 552 -30.92 -20.88 -9.60
C ALA A 552 -31.81 -19.96 -10.46
N PRO A 553 -33.04 -19.59 -10.07
CA PRO A 553 -33.86 -18.66 -10.84
C PRO A 553 -33.21 -17.28 -11.08
N LEU A 554 -32.36 -16.81 -10.15
CA LEU A 554 -31.61 -15.56 -10.31
C LEU A 554 -30.59 -15.65 -11.47
N PHE A 555 -30.10 -16.85 -11.74
CA PHE A 555 -29.11 -17.15 -12.78
C PHE A 555 -29.75 -17.51 -14.12
N ALA A 556 -31.07 -17.63 -14.19
CA ALA A 556 -31.78 -17.98 -15.43
C ALA A 556 -31.60 -16.96 -16.57
N PRO A 557 -31.66 -15.62 -16.33
CA PRO A 557 -31.47 -14.65 -17.41
C PRO A 557 -30.09 -14.69 -18.07
N ILE A 558 -29.10 -15.24 -17.37
CA ILE A 558 -27.71 -15.35 -17.85
C ILE A 558 -27.36 -16.77 -18.35
N GLY A 559 -28.37 -17.63 -18.51
CA GLY A 559 -28.20 -18.99 -19.04
C GLY A 559 -27.62 -20.01 -18.06
N LEU A 560 -27.59 -19.71 -16.76
CA LEU A 560 -27.00 -20.57 -15.72
C LEU A 560 -28.07 -21.13 -14.76
N ASN A 561 -29.26 -21.47 -15.29
CA ASN A 561 -30.40 -21.99 -14.52
C ASN A 561 -30.24 -23.49 -14.16
N ASP A 562 -29.14 -23.86 -13.52
CA ASP A 562 -28.94 -25.23 -13.02
C ASP A 562 -28.39 -25.18 -11.60
N TRP A 563 -29.05 -25.89 -10.68
CA TRP A 563 -28.63 -25.96 -9.28
C TRP A 563 -27.20 -26.50 -9.15
N ARG A 564 -26.75 -27.40 -10.04
CA ARG A 564 -25.37 -27.94 -10.04
C ARG A 564 -24.34 -26.86 -10.32
N ILE A 565 -24.66 -25.95 -11.25
CA ILE A 565 -23.79 -24.80 -11.59
C ILE A 565 -23.73 -23.85 -10.39
N VAL A 566 -24.88 -23.54 -9.79
CA VAL A 566 -24.92 -22.64 -8.62
C VAL A 566 -24.19 -23.25 -7.42
N THR A 567 -24.35 -24.55 -7.16
CA THR A 567 -23.59 -25.29 -6.14
C THR A 567 -22.09 -25.18 -6.36
N ALA A 568 -21.63 -25.36 -7.61
CA ALA A 568 -20.22 -25.20 -7.96
C ALA A 568 -19.71 -23.76 -7.80
N LEU A 569 -20.53 -22.75 -8.10
CA LEU A 569 -20.16 -21.35 -7.89
C LEU A 569 -20.06 -21.00 -6.39
N ILE A 570 -20.91 -21.60 -5.54
CA ILE A 570 -20.85 -21.44 -4.09
C ILE A 570 -19.60 -22.11 -3.53
N SER A 571 -19.27 -23.34 -3.94
CA SER A 571 -18.02 -23.99 -3.52
C SER A 571 -16.79 -23.21 -4.00
N GLY A 572 -16.87 -22.62 -5.20
CA GLY A 572 -15.92 -21.68 -5.77
C GLY A 572 -15.67 -20.40 -4.95
N PHE A 573 -16.51 -20.11 -3.96
CA PHE A 573 -16.30 -19.01 -3.03
C PHE A 573 -15.17 -19.32 -2.05
N ILE A 574 -15.00 -20.58 -1.64
CA ILE A 574 -13.92 -21.03 -0.76
C ILE A 574 -12.61 -21.08 -1.53
N ALA A 575 -12.57 -21.89 -2.58
CA ALA A 575 -11.41 -22.13 -3.43
C ALA A 575 -11.89 -22.18 -4.89
N LYS A 576 -11.21 -21.46 -5.79
CA LYS A 576 -11.73 -21.23 -7.15
C LYS A 576 -11.66 -22.51 -7.98
N GLU A 577 -10.60 -23.28 -7.82
CA GLU A 577 -10.41 -24.58 -8.43
C GLU A 577 -11.53 -25.58 -8.09
N SER A 578 -12.15 -25.46 -6.91
CA SER A 578 -13.26 -26.33 -6.48
C SER A 578 -14.49 -26.24 -7.38
N VAL A 579 -14.64 -25.18 -8.18
CA VAL A 579 -15.72 -25.09 -9.18
C VAL A 579 -15.64 -26.28 -10.15
N VAL A 580 -14.44 -26.58 -10.65
CA VAL A 580 -14.22 -27.67 -11.62
C VAL A 580 -14.48 -29.02 -10.96
N SER A 581 -13.90 -29.25 -9.77
CA SER A 581 -14.09 -30.50 -9.03
C SER A 581 -15.57 -30.75 -8.70
N THR A 582 -16.31 -29.73 -8.28
CA THR A 582 -17.74 -29.84 -7.95
C THR A 582 -18.57 -30.17 -9.18
N LEU A 583 -18.28 -29.55 -10.32
CA LEU A 583 -18.98 -29.84 -11.57
C LEU A 583 -18.69 -31.25 -12.08
N GLN A 584 -17.45 -31.73 -11.97
CA GLN A 584 -17.09 -33.10 -12.34
C GLN A 584 -17.82 -34.13 -11.48
N ILE A 585 -17.94 -33.89 -10.17
CA ILE A 585 -18.71 -34.77 -9.27
C ILE A 585 -20.20 -34.76 -9.64
N LEU A 586 -20.79 -33.58 -9.87
CA LEU A 586 -22.24 -33.44 -10.07
C LEU A 586 -22.74 -33.80 -11.48
N TYR A 587 -21.91 -33.64 -12.52
CA TYR A 587 -22.25 -33.99 -13.90
C TYR A 587 -21.60 -35.29 -14.39
N GLY A 588 -20.60 -35.81 -13.66
CA GLY A 588 -19.81 -36.95 -14.10
C GLY A 588 -19.17 -36.69 -15.47
N THR A 589 -19.20 -37.71 -16.33
CA THR A 589 -18.70 -37.64 -17.72
C THR A 589 -19.65 -36.93 -18.68
N GLY A 590 -20.85 -36.53 -18.25
CA GLY A 590 -21.92 -35.97 -19.08
C GLY A 590 -21.92 -34.45 -19.26
N LEU A 591 -20.89 -33.74 -18.77
CA LEU A 591 -20.87 -32.26 -18.74
C LEU A 591 -21.05 -31.63 -20.12
N THR A 592 -20.36 -32.14 -21.14
CA THR A 592 -20.42 -31.60 -22.52
C THR A 592 -21.75 -31.87 -23.21
N VAL A 593 -22.53 -32.85 -22.71
CA VAL A 593 -23.88 -33.15 -23.20
C VAL A 593 -24.92 -32.30 -22.47
N ALA A 594 -24.70 -32.01 -21.19
CA ALA A 594 -25.64 -31.27 -20.36
C ALA A 594 -25.56 -29.74 -20.53
N MET A 595 -24.47 -29.21 -21.10
CA MET A 595 -24.23 -27.78 -21.27
C MET A 595 -23.99 -27.41 -22.73
N THR A 596 -24.46 -26.24 -23.15
CA THR A 596 -24.14 -25.66 -24.46
C THR A 596 -22.88 -24.81 -24.40
N SER A 597 -22.23 -24.59 -25.54
CA SER A 597 -21.07 -23.68 -25.64
C SER A 597 -21.39 -22.26 -25.14
N LEU A 598 -22.61 -21.76 -25.37
CA LEU A 598 -23.05 -20.48 -24.84
C LEU A 598 -23.12 -20.48 -23.30
N THR A 599 -23.63 -21.54 -22.69
CA THR A 599 -23.64 -21.67 -21.21
C THR A 599 -22.23 -21.78 -20.64
N ALA A 600 -21.29 -22.43 -21.36
CA ALA A 600 -19.89 -22.46 -20.98
C ALA A 600 -19.25 -21.06 -21.02
N ILE A 601 -19.52 -20.26 -22.05
CA ILE A 601 -19.05 -18.86 -22.14
C ILE A 601 -19.65 -18.03 -21.00
N ALA A 602 -20.95 -18.16 -20.72
CA ALA A 602 -21.60 -17.44 -19.63
C ALA A 602 -20.95 -17.78 -18.28
N LEU A 603 -20.64 -19.05 -18.05
CA LEU A 603 -19.97 -19.51 -16.84
C LEU A 603 -18.52 -19.01 -16.76
N LEU A 604 -17.78 -18.97 -17.87
CA LEU A 604 -16.44 -18.41 -17.94
C LEU A 604 -16.43 -16.90 -17.59
N VAL A 605 -17.34 -16.12 -18.19
CA VAL A 605 -17.45 -14.68 -17.92
C VAL A 605 -17.91 -14.41 -16.49
N PHE A 606 -18.83 -15.21 -15.96
CA PHE A 606 -19.26 -15.08 -14.57
C PHE A 606 -18.11 -15.42 -13.61
N SER A 607 -17.42 -16.54 -13.84
CA SER A 607 -16.27 -16.99 -13.03
C SER A 607 -15.08 -16.03 -13.10
N LEU A 608 -14.95 -15.29 -14.21
CA LEU A 608 -13.96 -14.24 -14.39
C LEU A 608 -14.20 -13.05 -13.45
N LEU A 609 -15.45 -12.62 -13.27
CA LEU A 609 -15.76 -11.32 -12.63
C LEU A 609 -16.39 -11.44 -11.24
N TYR A 610 -16.93 -12.61 -10.89
CA TYR A 610 -17.55 -12.78 -9.58
C TYR A 610 -16.51 -12.67 -8.45
N THR A 611 -17.04 -12.33 -7.29
CA THR A 611 -16.38 -12.26 -5.98
C THR A 611 -15.13 -13.16 -5.83
N PRO A 612 -14.03 -12.66 -5.21
CA PRO A 612 -12.83 -13.44 -5.01
C PRO A 612 -13.03 -14.52 -3.92
N CYS A 613 -11.99 -15.32 -3.68
CA CYS A 613 -12.02 -16.36 -2.65
C CYS A 613 -12.18 -15.77 -1.23
N VAL A 614 -12.63 -16.61 -0.30
CA VAL A 614 -12.80 -16.26 1.14
C VAL A 614 -11.53 -15.63 1.72
N ALA A 615 -10.34 -16.12 1.34
CA ALA A 615 -9.07 -15.57 1.78
C ALA A 615 -8.91 -14.09 1.39
N ALA A 616 -9.26 -13.74 0.15
CA ALA A 616 -9.20 -12.36 -0.33
C ALA A 616 -10.23 -11.46 0.36
N ILE A 617 -11.46 -11.96 0.57
CA ILE A 617 -12.51 -11.22 1.30
C ILE A 617 -12.07 -10.96 2.75
N ALA A 618 -11.41 -11.93 3.39
CA ALA A 618 -10.85 -11.76 4.72
C ALA A 618 -9.77 -10.66 4.75
N SER A 619 -8.91 -10.58 3.73
CA SER A 619 -7.94 -9.48 3.58
C SER A 619 -8.61 -8.13 3.37
N VAL A 620 -9.62 -8.04 2.50
CA VAL A 620 -10.41 -6.80 2.30
C VAL A 620 -11.07 -6.34 3.60
N ARG A 621 -11.66 -7.28 4.35
CA ARG A 621 -12.27 -6.99 5.66
C ARG A 621 -11.27 -6.40 6.65
N ARG A 622 -10.00 -6.78 6.59
CA ARG A 622 -8.96 -6.21 7.45
C ARG A 622 -8.56 -4.81 7.02
N GLU A 623 -8.42 -4.58 5.72
CA GLU A 623 -7.96 -3.28 5.22
C GLU A 623 -9.04 -2.21 5.24
N LEU A 624 -10.30 -2.58 5.00
CA LEU A 624 -11.42 -1.64 4.84
C LEU A 624 -12.57 -1.86 5.85
N GLY A 625 -12.59 -2.98 6.58
CA GLY A 625 -13.67 -3.31 7.52
C GLY A 625 -14.79 -4.18 6.92
N ARG A 626 -15.68 -4.68 7.79
CA ARG A 626 -16.73 -5.66 7.43
C ARG A 626 -17.75 -5.11 6.43
N LYS A 627 -18.14 -3.84 6.56
CA LYS A 627 -19.12 -3.20 5.66
C LYS A 627 -18.62 -3.20 4.21
N TRP A 628 -17.36 -2.84 4.01
CA TRP A 628 -16.72 -2.80 2.69
C TRP A 628 -16.52 -4.19 2.09
N ALA A 629 -16.16 -5.19 2.91
CA ALA A 629 -16.03 -6.57 2.44
C ALA A 629 -17.37 -7.12 1.91
N VAL A 630 -18.47 -6.92 2.64
CA VAL A 630 -19.81 -7.35 2.20
C VAL A 630 -20.25 -6.57 0.95
N CYS A 631 -20.03 -5.25 0.94
CA CYS A 631 -20.33 -4.42 -0.22
C CYS A 631 -19.56 -4.87 -1.47
N LEU A 632 -18.28 -5.21 -1.33
CA LEU A 632 -17.45 -5.72 -2.43
C LEU A 632 -18.01 -7.01 -3.01
N VAL A 633 -18.38 -7.98 -2.16
CA VAL A 633 -18.96 -9.26 -2.61
C VAL A 633 -20.24 -9.04 -3.41
N LEU A 634 -21.18 -8.28 -2.85
CA LEU A 634 -22.48 -8.02 -3.48
C LEU A 634 -22.31 -7.25 -4.79
N TRP A 635 -21.48 -6.21 -4.77
CA TRP A 635 -21.21 -5.38 -5.94
C TRP A 635 -20.54 -6.16 -7.06
N GLN A 636 -19.56 -7.01 -6.75
CA GLN A 636 -18.90 -7.82 -7.78
C GLN A 636 -19.81 -8.88 -8.36
N CYS A 637 -20.64 -9.52 -7.55
CA CYS A 637 -21.67 -10.44 -8.07
C CYS A 637 -22.65 -9.70 -8.99
N ALA A 638 -23.05 -8.48 -8.66
CA ALA A 638 -23.92 -7.67 -9.52
C ALA A 638 -23.25 -7.29 -10.85
N VAL A 639 -21.98 -6.88 -10.82
CA VAL A 639 -21.21 -6.57 -12.04
C VAL A 639 -21.01 -7.83 -12.89
N ALA A 640 -20.62 -8.95 -12.27
CA ALA A 640 -20.46 -10.23 -12.96
C ALA A 640 -21.76 -10.64 -13.65
N TRP A 641 -22.88 -10.58 -12.93
CA TRP A 641 -24.20 -10.89 -13.48
C TRP A 641 -24.55 -10.00 -14.67
N ALA A 642 -24.34 -8.68 -14.58
CA ALA A 642 -24.64 -7.74 -15.67
C ALA A 642 -23.76 -7.96 -16.92
N VAL A 643 -22.46 -8.21 -16.73
CA VAL A 643 -21.55 -8.48 -17.86
C VAL A 643 -21.87 -9.84 -18.49
N THR A 644 -22.15 -10.87 -17.69
CA THR A 644 -22.54 -12.18 -18.20
C THR A 644 -23.87 -12.12 -18.95
N LEU A 645 -24.86 -11.36 -18.45
CA LEU A 645 -26.12 -11.13 -19.17
C LEU A 645 -25.86 -10.53 -20.55
N THR A 646 -25.01 -9.51 -20.61
CA THR A 646 -24.66 -8.85 -21.86
C THR A 646 -24.00 -9.84 -22.84
N ALA A 647 -23.04 -10.63 -22.36
CA ALA A 647 -22.38 -11.66 -23.17
C ALA A 647 -23.36 -12.75 -23.65
N TYR A 648 -24.27 -13.19 -22.77
CA TYR A 648 -25.27 -14.22 -23.08
C TYR A 648 -26.28 -13.74 -24.13
N LEU A 649 -26.80 -12.52 -24.00
CA LEU A 649 -27.71 -11.91 -24.97
C LEU A 649 -27.06 -11.72 -26.34
N ILE A 650 -25.79 -11.30 -26.39
CA ILE A 650 -25.02 -11.19 -27.63
C ILE A 650 -24.86 -12.57 -28.28
N GLY A 651 -24.50 -13.59 -27.50
CA GLY A 651 -24.35 -14.96 -28.01
C GLY A 651 -25.66 -15.52 -28.58
N MET A 652 -26.78 -15.31 -27.90
CA MET A 652 -28.10 -15.68 -28.44
C MET A 652 -28.43 -14.94 -29.75
N ALA A 653 -28.11 -13.65 -29.85
CA ALA A 653 -28.32 -12.87 -31.07
C ALA A 653 -27.44 -13.33 -32.25
N CYS A 654 -26.26 -13.89 -31.96
CA CYS A 654 -25.33 -14.43 -32.95
C CYS A 654 -25.61 -15.89 -33.37
N GLY A 655 -26.66 -16.53 -32.83
CA GLY A 655 -27.12 -17.85 -33.29
C GLY A 655 -26.88 -19.03 -32.33
N GLY A 656 -26.41 -18.78 -31.10
CA GLY A 656 -26.29 -19.80 -30.03
C GLY A 656 -25.00 -20.61 -30.06
#